data_AF-A0A3B1AFB2-F1
#
_entry.id   AF-A0A3B1AFB2-F1
#
_cell.length_a   1.000
_cell.length_b   1.000
_cell.length_c   1.000
_cell.angle_alpha   90.00
_cell.angle_beta   90.00
_cell.angle_gamma   90.00
#
_symmetry.space_group_name_H-M   'P 1'
#
loop_
_entity.id
_entity.type
_entity.pdbx_description
1 polymer ?
#
loop_
_entity_poly.entity_id
_entity_poly.type
_entity_poly.pdbx_seq_one_letter_code
_entity_poly.pdbx_strand_id
1 'polypeptide(L)'
;MRVSILTKNNSKMKTLIFSFLLSLVLILPTPKAFAIATITIINADSAGEGLNDSTAFTAVVGNRASTLGQARLNAVQHAANLMGSIITSAIDIKVNVEFNSLGGGASSAPLAGAAAAFVDRNFTNAPVTNTWYPIALAEKISGANIATTGGTQEINMIVNVDVDGVFVLGTRKWYYGFDSNPPGTDIDFVTVALHELIHGLGFSSFVDLLTGVKLTSGGIGYDDSFMRLLEHHGATPADYPSMTNTQRIAASVSDTLLHWTGANVSANLAAVTAGKTGTHIHMYAPTTAESGSSVSHFNTTVTPNEMMEPNYTIANHNIGLAVYLLTDIGWGTTNVNRTAIDLQVTQTDSGATINTGANETYNLVVTNNSASTATEVVITNMIPTGSTYISATPGAGSCYQSNNIVTCQLGDMVSSGTINIAIVVTLVAAGTNTNTVFVDSVNPDSAIANNESFENSTVVANDVDLGVSQTNSVAAIDFGSNETYVITVTNNSATDGASSLVLASTLPTGATYVSATGTGWSCSISTPIVTCNLASLALASTSVVTIVATLNISGSNTNTVTINAANNDPVSGNDSSSVITTVNAQTSVATAGSSGCFIATAAYGSPMEDEVRYLRAFRDQYLLKNSAGRWFVQMYYRYSPALATRIKNNDNLRSMVRGLLSPFIKMSRQTVSKNYLDMQK
;
A
#
# COMPACT_ATOMS: atom_id res chain seq x y z
N MET A 1 -49.59 -59.15 -62.72
CA MET A 1 -50.75 -58.26 -62.56
C MET A 1 -50.21 -56.84 -62.31
N ARG A 2 -50.14 -55.94 -63.31
CA ARG A 2 -51.19 -54.93 -63.68
C ARG A 2 -51.67 -54.16 -62.43
N VAL A 3 -51.60 -52.83 -62.26
CA VAL A 3 -51.51 -51.67 -63.16
C VAL A 3 -50.93 -50.45 -62.40
N SER A 4 -50.08 -49.69 -63.12
CA SER A 4 -49.83 -48.22 -63.12
C SER A 4 -50.62 -47.29 -62.18
N ILE A 5 -49.98 -46.20 -61.70
CA ILE A 5 -50.35 -44.80 -62.01
C ILE A 5 -49.42 -43.74 -61.33
N LEU A 6 -48.82 -42.92 -62.20
CA LEU A 6 -48.49 -41.48 -62.13
C LEU A 6 -47.48 -40.91 -61.10
N THR A 7 -46.28 -40.64 -61.63
CA THR A 7 -45.63 -39.32 -61.71
C THR A 7 -46.14 -38.18 -60.83
N LYS A 8 -45.28 -37.66 -59.94
CA LYS A 8 -45.08 -36.21 -59.80
C LYS A 8 -43.76 -35.85 -59.14
N ASN A 9 -42.97 -35.15 -59.93
CA ASN A 9 -41.88 -34.24 -59.60
C ASN A 9 -41.92 -33.70 -58.16
N ASN A 10 -40.89 -33.97 -57.35
CA ASN A 10 -40.70 -33.26 -56.08
C ASN A 10 -39.20 -33.00 -55.84
N SER A 11 -38.66 -32.06 -56.63
CA SER A 11 -37.35 -31.45 -56.36
C SER A 11 -37.28 -30.73 -55.00
N LYS A 12 -38.40 -30.64 -54.26
CA LYS A 12 -38.46 -30.13 -52.89
C LYS A 12 -37.97 -31.11 -51.81
N MET A 13 -37.82 -32.40 -52.10
CA MET A 13 -37.39 -33.39 -51.09
C MET A 13 -35.86 -33.53 -50.98
N LYS A 14 -35.11 -33.12 -52.02
CA LYS A 14 -33.63 -33.09 -51.97
C LYS A 14 -33.08 -31.85 -51.26
N THR A 15 -33.84 -30.75 -51.21
CA THR A 15 -33.45 -29.55 -50.46
C THR A 15 -33.78 -29.65 -48.97
N LEU A 16 -34.81 -30.42 -48.59
CA LEU A 16 -35.12 -30.63 -47.16
C LEU A 16 -34.18 -31.61 -46.46
N ILE A 17 -33.58 -32.56 -47.18
CA ILE A 17 -32.60 -33.50 -46.60
C ILE A 17 -31.21 -32.85 -46.48
N PHE A 18 -30.91 -31.82 -47.28
CA PHE A 18 -29.67 -31.05 -47.16
C PHE A 18 -29.74 -29.91 -46.12
N SER A 19 -30.95 -29.53 -45.68
CA SER A 19 -31.16 -28.52 -44.62
C SER A 19 -31.53 -29.10 -43.25
N PHE A 20 -31.65 -30.42 -43.12
CA PHE A 20 -31.82 -31.10 -41.81
C PHE A 20 -30.53 -31.82 -41.35
N LEU A 21 -29.52 -31.93 -42.21
CA LEU A 21 -28.18 -32.43 -41.89
C LEU A 21 -27.16 -31.31 -41.56
N LEU A 22 -27.62 -30.06 -41.47
CA LEU A 22 -26.81 -28.89 -41.06
C LEU A 22 -27.30 -28.21 -39.77
N SER A 23 -28.18 -28.86 -39.02
CA SER A 23 -28.68 -28.37 -37.73
C SER A 23 -28.58 -29.40 -36.60
N LEU A 24 -27.91 -30.53 -36.86
CA LEU A 24 -27.34 -31.36 -35.80
C LEU A 24 -25.83 -31.10 -35.77
N VAL A 25 -25.46 -29.84 -35.51
CA VAL A 25 -24.21 -29.60 -34.80
C VAL A 25 -24.39 -30.39 -33.51
N LEU A 26 -23.68 -31.51 -33.38
CA LEU A 26 -23.42 -32.05 -32.07
C LEU A 26 -22.92 -30.84 -31.27
N ILE A 27 -23.75 -30.34 -30.36
CA ILE A 27 -23.25 -29.69 -29.17
C ILE A 27 -22.61 -30.84 -28.40
N LEU A 28 -21.45 -31.30 -28.89
CA LEU A 28 -20.45 -31.86 -28.01
C LEU A 28 -20.32 -30.78 -26.95
N PRO A 29 -20.51 -31.10 -25.65
CA PRO A 29 -20.05 -30.18 -24.64
C PRO A 29 -18.63 -29.83 -25.04
N THR A 30 -18.37 -28.54 -25.30
CA THR A 30 -17.00 -28.05 -25.31
C THR A 30 -16.38 -28.67 -24.07
N PRO A 31 -15.29 -29.47 -24.17
CA PRO A 31 -14.64 -29.96 -22.97
C PRO A 31 -14.44 -28.72 -22.10
N LYS A 32 -15.00 -28.76 -20.88
CA LYS A 32 -14.75 -27.70 -19.90
C LYS A 32 -13.24 -27.50 -19.92
N ALA A 33 -12.80 -26.28 -20.20
CA ALA A 33 -11.39 -25.93 -20.20
C ALA A 33 -10.75 -26.50 -18.92
N PHE A 34 -9.56 -27.07 -19.08
CA PHE A 34 -8.82 -27.69 -17.99
C PHE A 34 -8.34 -26.57 -17.06
N ALA A 35 -9.12 -26.20 -16.06
CA ALA A 35 -8.68 -25.16 -15.12
C ALA A 35 -7.51 -25.68 -14.28
N ILE A 36 -6.30 -25.24 -14.60
CA ILE A 36 -5.14 -25.31 -13.70
C ILE A 36 -5.51 -24.73 -12.34
N ALA A 37 -4.94 -25.27 -11.27
CA ALA A 37 -5.24 -24.77 -9.95
C ALA A 37 -4.61 -23.38 -9.77
N THR A 38 -5.41 -22.44 -9.30
CA THR A 38 -4.88 -21.20 -8.74
C THR A 38 -4.42 -21.48 -7.32
N ILE A 39 -3.17 -21.12 -7.01
CA ILE A 39 -2.65 -21.16 -5.64
C ILE A 39 -2.34 -19.72 -5.21
N THR A 40 -3.13 -19.22 -4.25
CA THR A 40 -3.02 -17.86 -3.73
C THR A 40 -2.27 -17.84 -2.41
N ILE A 41 -1.16 -17.12 -2.35
CA ILE A 41 -0.41 -16.92 -1.12
C ILE A 41 -1.12 -15.88 -0.25
N ILE A 42 -1.38 -16.23 1.02
CA ILE A 42 -1.82 -15.33 2.07
C ILE A 42 -0.61 -15.05 2.95
N ASN A 43 -0.21 -13.78 2.98
CA ASN A 43 0.87 -13.31 3.86
C ASN A 43 0.32 -13.14 5.29
N ALA A 44 0.81 -13.97 6.22
CA ALA A 44 0.42 -13.91 7.62
C ALA A 44 1.49 -13.30 8.55
N ASP A 45 2.60 -12.83 7.99
CA ASP A 45 3.63 -12.16 8.78
C ASP A 45 3.20 -10.75 9.20
N SER A 46 3.71 -10.28 10.34
CA SER A 46 3.52 -8.89 10.76
C SER A 46 4.36 -7.93 9.93
N ALA A 47 4.11 -6.63 10.04
CA ALA A 47 4.91 -5.61 9.36
C ALA A 47 6.39 -5.67 9.80
N GLY A 48 7.30 -5.74 8.82
CA GLY A 48 8.74 -5.83 9.07
C GLY A 48 9.26 -7.24 9.33
N GLU A 49 8.42 -8.26 9.32
CA GLU A 49 8.78 -9.66 9.52
C GLU A 49 8.55 -10.49 8.25
N GLY A 50 9.30 -11.58 8.08
CA GLY A 50 9.01 -12.59 7.07
C GLY A 50 8.83 -12.05 5.66
N LEU A 51 7.64 -12.26 5.08
CA LEU A 51 7.25 -11.75 3.76
C LEU A 51 7.11 -10.21 3.70
N ASN A 52 7.03 -9.53 4.83
CA ASN A 52 7.00 -8.06 4.97
C ASN A 52 8.35 -7.46 5.42
N ASP A 53 9.42 -8.25 5.40
CA ASP A 53 10.76 -7.79 5.78
C ASP A 53 11.27 -6.72 4.80
N SER A 54 11.62 -5.55 5.34
CA SER A 54 12.06 -4.37 4.58
C SER A 54 13.58 -4.31 4.37
N THR A 55 14.33 -5.29 4.88
CA THR A 55 15.79 -5.37 4.71
C THR A 55 16.15 -5.35 3.23
N ALA A 56 17.10 -4.50 2.84
CA ALA A 56 17.55 -4.40 1.46
C ALA A 56 18.07 -5.75 0.94
N PHE A 57 17.61 -6.15 -0.24
CA PHE A 57 17.98 -7.41 -0.89
C PHE A 57 18.71 -7.14 -2.21
N THR A 58 19.70 -7.96 -2.51
CA THR A 58 20.40 -7.92 -3.80
C THR A 58 19.74 -8.93 -4.71
N ALA A 59 19.22 -8.47 -5.85
CA ALA A 59 18.57 -9.32 -6.85
C ALA A 59 19.41 -10.55 -7.21
N VAL A 60 18.74 -11.69 -7.36
CA VAL A 60 19.29 -12.97 -7.79
C VAL A 60 18.61 -13.42 -9.09
N VAL A 61 19.07 -14.53 -9.68
CA VAL A 61 18.51 -15.04 -10.95
C VAL A 61 17.02 -15.34 -10.77
N GLY A 62 16.17 -14.78 -11.63
CA GLY A 62 14.72 -14.92 -11.53
C GLY A 62 14.06 -14.09 -10.44
N ASN A 63 14.79 -13.42 -9.54
CA ASN A 63 14.17 -12.67 -8.43
C ASN A 63 14.80 -11.29 -8.27
N ARG A 64 14.10 -10.28 -8.82
CA ARG A 64 14.54 -8.88 -8.85
C ARG A 64 14.00 -8.04 -7.68
N ALA A 65 13.63 -8.67 -6.57
CA ALA A 65 13.17 -7.97 -5.38
C ALA A 65 14.21 -6.97 -4.84
N SER A 66 13.72 -5.85 -4.27
CA SER A 66 14.52 -4.83 -3.60
C SER A 66 14.60 -5.05 -2.08
N THR A 67 13.69 -5.84 -1.51
CA THR A 67 13.66 -6.19 -0.09
C THR A 67 13.61 -7.70 0.10
N LEU A 68 14.06 -8.17 1.28
CA LEU A 68 14.10 -9.58 1.63
C LEU A 68 12.71 -10.20 1.71
N GLY A 69 11.73 -9.47 2.25
CA GLY A 69 10.35 -9.93 2.33
C GLY A 69 9.73 -10.13 0.94
N GLN A 70 9.98 -9.19 0.03
CA GLN A 70 9.55 -9.34 -1.35
C GLN A 70 10.28 -10.50 -2.05
N ALA A 71 11.57 -10.72 -1.78
CA ALA A 71 12.31 -11.85 -2.33
C ALA A 71 11.69 -13.19 -1.89
N ARG A 72 11.36 -13.32 -0.61
CA ARG A 72 10.65 -14.49 -0.05
C ARG A 72 9.28 -14.70 -0.70
N LEU A 73 8.48 -13.64 -0.80
CA LEU A 73 7.14 -13.67 -1.41
C LEU A 73 7.20 -14.10 -2.87
N ASN A 74 8.13 -13.53 -3.63
CA ASN A 74 8.36 -13.86 -5.03
C ASN A 74 8.68 -15.35 -5.21
N ALA A 75 9.55 -15.89 -4.35
CA ALA A 75 9.97 -17.28 -4.44
C ALA A 75 8.90 -18.29 -4.02
N VAL A 76 8.12 -18.01 -2.97
CA VAL A 76 6.98 -18.88 -2.60
C VAL A 76 5.85 -18.79 -3.64
N GLN A 77 5.62 -17.62 -4.24
CA GLN A 77 4.66 -17.50 -5.34
C GLN A 77 5.13 -18.27 -6.58
N HIS A 78 6.43 -18.25 -6.89
CA HIS A 78 6.98 -19.04 -7.98
C HIS A 78 6.76 -20.54 -7.77
N ALA A 79 7.03 -21.06 -6.56
CA ALA A 79 6.71 -22.44 -6.20
C ALA A 79 5.20 -22.74 -6.32
N ALA A 80 4.34 -21.82 -5.88
CA ALA A 80 2.89 -21.94 -5.99
C ALA A 80 2.42 -22.01 -7.46
N ASN A 81 3.04 -21.25 -8.35
CA ASN A 81 2.74 -21.26 -9.78
C ASN A 81 3.17 -22.59 -10.43
N LEU A 82 4.38 -23.06 -10.13
CA LEU A 82 4.88 -24.35 -10.59
C LEU A 82 3.97 -25.50 -10.13
N MET A 83 3.49 -25.46 -8.88
CA MET A 83 2.56 -26.47 -8.39
C MET A 83 1.16 -26.31 -9.01
N GLY A 84 0.68 -25.07 -9.17
CA GLY A 84 -0.61 -24.76 -9.77
C GLY A 84 -0.73 -25.22 -11.24
N SER A 85 0.38 -25.22 -11.99
CA SER A 85 0.41 -25.74 -13.37
C SER A 85 0.31 -27.27 -13.46
N ILE A 86 0.57 -27.97 -12.37
CA ILE A 86 0.59 -29.43 -12.32
C ILE A 86 -0.77 -30.00 -11.89
N ILE A 87 -1.47 -29.34 -10.96
CA ILE A 87 -2.77 -29.80 -10.46
C ILE A 87 -3.93 -29.00 -11.07
N THR A 88 -5.13 -29.58 -11.02
CA THR A 88 -6.33 -28.93 -11.54
C THR A 88 -7.32 -28.68 -10.41
N SER A 89 -7.87 -27.47 -10.37
CA SER A 89 -8.92 -27.09 -9.43
C SER A 89 -9.70 -25.91 -9.97
N ALA A 90 -11.04 -26.01 -9.91
CA ALA A 90 -11.91 -24.85 -10.15
C ALA A 90 -12.03 -23.93 -8.93
N ILE A 91 -11.48 -24.35 -7.79
CA ILE A 91 -11.47 -23.62 -6.52
C ILE A 91 -10.05 -23.14 -6.26
N ASP A 92 -9.91 -21.85 -5.98
CA ASP A 92 -8.66 -21.21 -5.56
C ASP A 92 -8.16 -21.85 -4.26
N ILE A 93 -6.90 -22.32 -4.26
CA ILE A 93 -6.25 -22.92 -3.11
C ILE A 93 -5.45 -21.84 -2.40
N LYS A 94 -5.84 -21.50 -1.19
CA LYS A 94 -5.20 -20.45 -0.41
C LYS A 94 -4.21 -21.04 0.58
N VAL A 95 -3.01 -20.50 0.56
CA VAL A 95 -1.88 -20.97 1.37
C VAL A 95 -1.46 -19.85 2.31
N ASN A 96 -1.70 -20.02 3.60
CA ASN A 96 -1.19 -19.13 4.62
C ASN A 96 0.30 -19.41 4.84
N VAL A 97 1.15 -18.41 4.59
CA VAL A 97 2.60 -18.52 4.71
C VAL A 97 3.11 -17.57 5.78
N GLU A 98 3.91 -18.12 6.70
CA GLU A 98 4.57 -17.40 7.78
C GLU A 98 6.05 -17.76 7.83
N PHE A 99 6.91 -16.78 8.09
CA PHE A 99 8.34 -16.98 8.35
C PHE A 99 8.61 -16.82 9.84
N ASN A 100 8.61 -17.94 10.55
CA ASN A 100 8.81 -17.99 12.00
C ASN A 100 10.06 -18.80 12.35
N SER A 101 10.64 -18.53 13.52
CA SER A 101 11.75 -19.34 14.03
C SER A 101 11.25 -20.75 14.31
N LEU A 102 11.86 -21.74 13.64
CA LEU A 102 11.71 -23.16 13.97
C LEU A 102 12.92 -23.69 14.73
N GLY A 103 13.91 -22.82 15.02
CA GLY A 103 15.16 -23.16 15.65
C GLY A 103 16.07 -23.98 14.74
N GLY A 104 17.12 -24.54 15.33
CA GLY A 104 18.08 -25.36 14.60
C GLY A 104 19.45 -25.34 15.25
N GLY A 105 20.26 -26.33 14.90
CA GLY A 105 21.68 -26.40 15.24
C GLY A 105 22.56 -26.03 14.06
N ALA A 106 23.88 -26.05 14.29
CA ALA A 106 24.88 -25.73 13.27
C ALA A 106 24.90 -26.72 12.08
N SER A 107 24.34 -27.93 12.23
CA SER A 107 24.40 -29.00 11.23
C SER A 107 23.04 -29.61 10.87
N SER A 108 21.96 -29.24 11.54
CA SER A 108 20.62 -29.77 11.30
C SER A 108 19.58 -28.78 11.80
N ALA A 109 18.53 -28.57 11.02
CA ALA A 109 17.41 -27.73 11.36
C ALA A 109 16.18 -28.13 10.54
N PRO A 110 14.96 -27.99 11.07
CA PRO A 110 13.76 -27.98 10.24
C PRO A 110 13.85 -26.80 9.27
N LEU A 111 13.56 -27.04 7.98
CA LEU A 111 13.61 -26.00 6.96
C LEU A 111 12.27 -25.28 6.82
N ALA A 112 11.19 -26.05 6.79
CA ALA A 112 9.82 -25.57 6.79
C ALA A 112 8.91 -26.70 7.27
N GLY A 113 7.61 -26.41 7.34
CA GLY A 113 6.58 -27.41 7.55
C GLY A 113 5.23 -26.89 7.05
N ALA A 114 4.50 -27.74 6.34
CA ALA A 114 3.14 -27.44 5.92
C ALA A 114 2.17 -28.59 6.13
N ALA A 115 0.90 -28.23 6.31
CA ALA A 115 -0.20 -29.17 6.43
C ALA A 115 -1.49 -28.56 5.91
N ALA A 116 -2.45 -29.43 5.58
CA ALA A 116 -3.81 -29.01 5.33
C ALA A 116 -4.36 -28.30 6.59
N ALA A 117 -4.92 -27.11 6.43
CA ALA A 117 -5.47 -26.33 7.52
C ALA A 117 -6.66 -27.06 8.19
N PHE A 118 -7.43 -27.78 7.37
CA PHE A 118 -8.55 -28.61 7.80
C PHE A 118 -8.59 -29.89 6.97
N VAL A 119 -9.42 -30.82 7.43
CA VAL A 119 -9.79 -32.02 6.69
C VAL A 119 -11.29 -32.18 6.72
N ASP A 120 -11.85 -32.76 5.66
CA ASP A 120 -13.28 -33.06 5.58
C ASP A 120 -13.53 -34.49 5.10
N ARG A 121 -14.71 -35.01 5.42
CA ARG A 121 -15.17 -36.34 5.05
C ARG A 121 -16.66 -36.31 4.72
N ASN A 122 -17.10 -37.22 3.85
CA ASN A 122 -18.52 -37.35 3.47
C ASN A 122 -19.11 -36.09 2.82
N PHE A 123 -18.27 -35.25 2.22
CA PHE A 123 -18.70 -34.12 1.39
C PHE A 123 -19.27 -34.61 0.04
N THR A 124 -19.90 -33.70 -0.70
CA THR A 124 -20.46 -33.99 -2.02
C THR A 124 -19.39 -34.52 -2.97
N ASN A 125 -19.63 -35.66 -3.63
CA ASN A 125 -18.70 -36.35 -4.52
C ASN A 125 -17.46 -36.97 -3.84
N ALA A 126 -17.41 -37.09 -2.50
CA ALA A 126 -16.33 -37.80 -1.82
C ALA A 126 -16.12 -39.20 -2.43
N PRO A 127 -14.91 -39.54 -2.93
CA PRO A 127 -14.68 -40.80 -3.65
C PRO A 127 -14.90 -42.03 -2.78
N VAL A 128 -14.56 -41.91 -1.49
CA VAL A 128 -14.79 -42.95 -0.50
C VAL A 128 -15.47 -42.38 0.74
N THR A 129 -16.56 -43.02 1.14
CA THR A 129 -17.30 -42.68 2.37
C THR A 129 -16.43 -42.91 3.60
N ASN A 130 -16.64 -42.11 4.65
CA ASN A 130 -15.94 -42.21 5.93
C ASN A 130 -14.41 -42.17 5.80
N THR A 131 -13.92 -41.39 4.83
CA THR A 131 -12.49 -41.15 4.58
C THR A 131 -12.21 -39.65 4.68
N TRP A 132 -11.14 -39.30 5.37
CA TRP A 132 -10.64 -37.94 5.50
C TRP A 132 -9.86 -37.51 4.27
N TYR A 133 -10.11 -36.29 3.82
CA TYR A 133 -9.39 -35.63 2.73
C TYR A 133 -8.86 -34.28 3.23
N PRO A 134 -7.64 -33.88 2.85
CA PRO A 134 -7.19 -32.48 2.95
C PRO A 134 -8.24 -31.54 2.37
N ILE A 135 -8.50 -30.40 3.02
CA ILE A 135 -9.58 -29.50 2.59
C ILE A 135 -9.43 -29.00 1.14
N ALA A 136 -8.20 -28.69 0.69
CA ALA A 136 -7.95 -28.31 -0.71
C ALA A 136 -8.43 -29.39 -1.70
N LEU A 137 -8.13 -30.65 -1.41
CA LEU A 137 -8.54 -31.79 -2.22
C LEU A 137 -10.06 -32.01 -2.14
N ALA A 138 -10.64 -31.87 -0.95
CA ALA A 138 -12.08 -32.00 -0.74
C ALA A 138 -12.89 -30.94 -1.51
N GLU A 139 -12.45 -29.69 -1.50
CA GLU A 139 -13.05 -28.58 -2.26
C GLU A 139 -12.94 -28.78 -3.77
N LYS A 140 -11.76 -29.19 -4.22
CA LYS A 140 -11.52 -29.54 -5.61
C LYS A 140 -12.46 -30.66 -6.10
N ILE A 141 -12.66 -31.71 -5.30
CA ILE A 141 -13.54 -32.82 -5.66
C ILE A 141 -15.03 -32.42 -5.56
N SER A 142 -15.40 -31.63 -4.55
CA SER A 142 -16.78 -31.18 -4.36
C SER A 142 -17.20 -30.17 -5.44
N GLY A 143 -16.24 -29.41 -5.98
CA GLY A 143 -16.47 -28.31 -6.90
C GLY A 143 -16.99 -27.05 -6.22
N ALA A 144 -16.84 -26.93 -4.91
CA ALA A 144 -17.25 -25.79 -4.10
C ALA A 144 -16.28 -25.57 -2.93
N ASN A 145 -16.21 -24.33 -2.46
CA ASN A 145 -15.56 -24.04 -1.18
C ASN A 145 -16.46 -24.57 -0.05
N ILE A 146 -15.95 -25.54 0.72
CA ILE A 146 -16.72 -26.29 1.73
C ILE A 146 -16.09 -26.18 3.13
N ALA A 147 -15.05 -25.35 3.30
CA ALA A 147 -14.54 -25.02 4.62
C ALA A 147 -15.62 -24.40 5.52
N THR A 148 -16.21 -25.19 6.42
CA THR A 148 -17.34 -24.75 7.28
C THR A 148 -16.92 -24.02 8.56
N THR A 149 -15.62 -23.89 8.83
CA THR A 149 -15.08 -23.37 10.10
C THR A 149 -14.03 -22.29 9.91
N GLY A 150 -14.47 -21.08 9.57
CA GLY A 150 -13.82 -19.81 9.91
C GLY A 150 -12.41 -19.49 9.36
N GLY A 151 -11.68 -20.47 8.83
CA GLY A 151 -10.42 -20.25 8.11
C GLY A 151 -10.69 -19.89 6.66
N THR A 152 -9.92 -18.95 6.13
CA THR A 152 -9.98 -18.55 4.72
C THR A 152 -8.97 -19.32 3.86
N GLN A 153 -8.12 -20.16 4.47
CA GLN A 153 -7.03 -20.88 3.83
C GLN A 153 -7.20 -22.39 3.90
N GLU A 154 -6.66 -23.10 2.90
CA GLU A 154 -6.68 -24.55 2.81
C GLU A 154 -5.37 -25.19 3.29
N ILE A 155 -4.25 -24.44 3.24
CA ILE A 155 -2.92 -24.90 3.66
C ILE A 155 -2.30 -23.87 4.60
N ASN A 156 -1.65 -24.34 5.66
CA ASN A 156 -0.75 -23.52 6.47
C ASN A 156 0.69 -23.98 6.23
N MET A 157 1.58 -23.04 5.96
CA MET A 157 3.00 -23.25 5.76
C MET A 157 3.78 -22.33 6.70
N ILE A 158 4.73 -22.90 7.44
CA ILE A 158 5.68 -22.16 8.27
C ILE A 158 7.08 -22.43 7.74
N VAL A 159 7.82 -21.37 7.42
CA VAL A 159 9.20 -21.43 6.93
C VAL A 159 10.14 -21.01 8.04
N ASN A 160 11.26 -21.72 8.20
CA ASN A 160 12.27 -21.38 9.20
C ASN A 160 13.04 -20.11 8.82
N VAL A 161 12.71 -19.01 9.47
CA VAL A 161 13.38 -17.72 9.26
C VAL A 161 14.85 -17.74 9.73
N ASP A 162 15.21 -18.64 10.65
CA ASP A 162 16.54 -18.67 11.25
C ASP A 162 17.65 -19.07 10.26
N VAL A 163 17.28 -19.71 9.14
CA VAL A 163 18.21 -20.12 8.07
C VAL A 163 18.81 -18.91 7.35
N ASP A 164 18.16 -17.74 7.35
CA ASP A 164 18.78 -16.49 6.85
C ASP A 164 19.87 -15.95 7.80
N GLY A 165 19.91 -16.45 9.04
CA GLY A 165 20.86 -16.08 10.08
C GLY A 165 22.24 -16.73 9.95
N VAL A 166 23.04 -16.62 11.01
CA VAL A 166 24.42 -17.17 11.09
C VAL A 166 24.57 -18.32 12.07
N PHE A 167 23.49 -18.69 12.77
CA PHE A 167 23.53 -19.67 13.86
C PHE A 167 22.93 -21.01 13.47
N VAL A 168 22.00 -21.02 12.53
CA VAL A 168 21.32 -22.21 12.02
C VAL A 168 21.98 -22.65 10.72
N LEU A 169 22.38 -23.93 10.65
CA LEU A 169 23.06 -24.52 9.47
C LEU A 169 24.39 -23.86 9.08
N GLY A 170 25.06 -23.20 10.04
CA GLY A 170 26.40 -22.65 9.88
C GLY A 170 26.40 -21.46 8.92
N THR A 171 27.03 -21.61 7.76
CA THR A 171 27.14 -20.54 6.75
C THR A 171 26.10 -20.65 5.64
N ARG A 172 25.26 -21.69 5.65
CA ARG A 172 24.21 -21.88 4.64
C ARG A 172 23.11 -20.87 4.84
N LYS A 173 22.54 -20.38 3.74
CA LYS A 173 21.41 -19.45 3.76
C LYS A 173 20.32 -19.90 2.81
N TRP A 174 19.17 -19.24 2.88
CA TRP A 174 18.18 -19.34 1.83
C TRP A 174 18.69 -18.70 0.54
N TYR A 175 18.51 -19.40 -0.57
CA TYR A 175 18.60 -18.87 -1.91
C TYR A 175 17.19 -18.70 -2.48
N TYR A 176 16.86 -17.46 -2.83
CA TYR A 176 15.53 -17.06 -3.31
C TYR A 176 15.45 -16.92 -4.84
N GLY A 177 16.42 -17.48 -5.59
CA GLY A 177 16.39 -17.49 -7.06
C GLY A 177 15.55 -18.64 -7.62
N PHE A 178 15.20 -18.55 -8.91
CA PHE A 178 14.24 -19.46 -9.55
C PHE A 178 14.91 -20.50 -10.46
N ASP A 179 16.24 -20.53 -10.52
CA ASP A 179 17.01 -21.33 -11.47
C ASP A 179 17.40 -22.72 -10.94
N SER A 180 16.97 -23.10 -9.74
CA SER A 180 17.34 -24.36 -9.07
C SER A 180 18.86 -24.55 -8.94
N ASN A 181 19.61 -23.45 -8.88
CA ASN A 181 21.07 -23.46 -8.88
C ASN A 181 21.63 -22.51 -7.80
N PRO A 182 21.39 -22.83 -6.52
CA PRO A 182 21.86 -22.00 -5.42
C PRO A 182 23.39 -21.91 -5.40
N PRO A 183 23.96 -20.75 -5.05
CA PRO A 183 25.41 -20.58 -4.97
C PRO A 183 25.99 -21.41 -3.81
N GLY A 184 27.01 -22.22 -4.11
CA GLY A 184 27.76 -22.97 -3.10
C GLY A 184 26.91 -24.04 -2.41
N THR A 185 26.64 -23.86 -1.11
CA THR A 185 25.88 -24.80 -0.28
C THR A 185 24.57 -24.22 0.24
N ASP A 186 24.14 -23.10 -0.34
CA ASP A 186 22.88 -22.47 0.03
C ASP A 186 21.68 -23.37 -0.33
N ILE A 187 20.58 -23.13 0.36
CA ILE A 187 19.38 -23.96 0.30
C ILE A 187 18.40 -23.27 -0.65
N ASP A 188 18.04 -23.95 -1.72
CA ASP A 188 17.07 -23.46 -2.68
C ASP A 188 15.67 -23.42 -2.05
N PHE A 189 15.17 -22.21 -1.81
CA PHE A 189 13.90 -22.02 -1.11
C PHE A 189 12.71 -22.49 -1.94
N VAL A 190 12.75 -22.35 -3.27
CA VAL A 190 11.68 -22.81 -4.17
C VAL A 190 11.48 -24.33 -4.05
N THR A 191 12.56 -25.10 -3.98
CA THR A 191 12.52 -26.56 -3.76
C THR A 191 11.82 -26.91 -2.45
N VAL A 192 12.15 -26.22 -1.36
CA VAL A 192 11.50 -26.45 -0.05
C VAL A 192 10.04 -26.02 -0.09
N ALA A 193 9.72 -24.86 -0.65
CA ALA A 193 8.33 -24.41 -0.77
C ALA A 193 7.47 -25.38 -1.60
N LEU A 194 8.00 -25.93 -2.70
CA LEU A 194 7.32 -26.97 -3.48
C LEU A 194 7.05 -28.23 -2.65
N HIS A 195 8.05 -28.70 -1.91
CA HIS A 195 7.94 -29.85 -1.02
C HIS A 195 6.83 -29.65 0.02
N GLU A 196 6.81 -28.49 0.68
CA GLU A 196 5.78 -28.16 1.67
C GLU A 196 4.39 -28.01 1.05
N LEU A 197 4.26 -27.42 -0.13
CA LEU A 197 2.98 -27.36 -0.85
C LEU A 197 2.43 -28.77 -1.10
N ILE A 198 3.27 -29.72 -1.50
CA ILE A 198 2.86 -31.10 -1.75
C ILE A 198 2.33 -31.79 -0.48
N HIS A 199 2.93 -31.53 0.69
CA HIS A 199 2.35 -31.97 1.97
C HIS A 199 0.97 -31.37 2.23
N GLY A 200 0.83 -30.05 2.06
CA GLY A 200 -0.44 -29.35 2.21
C GLY A 200 -1.54 -29.87 1.28
N LEU A 201 -1.18 -30.31 0.07
CA LEU A 201 -2.07 -30.89 -0.92
C LEU A 201 -2.46 -32.35 -0.63
N GLY A 202 -1.83 -33.01 0.34
CA GLY A 202 -2.26 -34.33 0.81
C GLY A 202 -1.22 -35.44 0.76
N PHE A 203 0.06 -35.13 0.53
CA PHE A 203 1.14 -36.10 0.75
C PHE A 203 1.40 -36.24 2.26
N SER A 204 0.41 -36.72 3.02
CA SER A 204 0.55 -36.94 4.46
C SER A 204 -0.52 -37.86 5.00
N SER A 205 -0.15 -38.70 5.96
CA SER A 205 -1.08 -39.50 6.77
C SER A 205 -1.54 -38.70 8.00
N PHE A 206 -2.80 -38.87 8.40
CA PHE A 206 -3.35 -38.26 9.62
C PHE A 206 -3.33 -39.21 10.82
N VAL A 207 -2.58 -40.30 10.73
CA VAL A 207 -2.36 -41.23 11.85
C VAL A 207 -1.34 -40.64 12.82
N ASP A 208 -1.69 -40.64 14.10
CA ASP A 208 -0.76 -40.27 15.17
C ASP A 208 0.37 -41.32 15.26
N LEU A 209 1.60 -40.91 14.98
CA LEU A 209 2.75 -41.82 14.89
C LEU A 209 3.14 -42.45 16.23
N LEU A 210 2.80 -41.82 17.37
CA LEU A 210 3.14 -42.32 18.70
C LEU A 210 2.15 -43.39 19.18
N THR A 211 0.88 -43.21 18.85
CA THR A 211 -0.22 -44.03 19.35
C THR A 211 -0.81 -44.96 18.30
N GLY A 212 -0.52 -44.74 17.01
CA GLY A 212 -1.11 -45.46 15.88
C GLY A 212 -2.60 -45.18 15.69
N VAL A 213 -3.15 -44.20 16.40
CA VAL A 213 -4.58 -43.84 16.35
C VAL A 213 -4.86 -43.05 15.08
N LYS A 214 -5.92 -43.42 14.37
CA LYS A 214 -6.43 -42.66 13.22
C LYS A 214 -7.09 -41.37 13.68
N LEU A 215 -7.04 -40.31 12.88
CA LEU A 215 -7.74 -39.06 13.18
C LEU A 215 -9.23 -39.31 13.47
N THR A 216 -9.66 -38.86 14.65
CA THR A 216 -10.99 -39.20 15.19
C THR A 216 -12.01 -38.08 15.02
N SER A 217 -13.29 -38.46 14.97
CA SER A 217 -14.40 -37.53 15.10
C SER A 217 -15.57 -38.24 15.77
N GLY A 218 -16.10 -37.62 16.83
CA GLY A 218 -17.07 -38.28 17.71
C GLY A 218 -16.49 -39.53 18.41
N GLY A 219 -15.16 -39.59 18.61
CA GLY A 219 -14.47 -40.74 19.22
C GLY A 219 -14.23 -41.92 18.29
N ILE A 220 -14.60 -41.83 17.01
CA ILE A 220 -14.38 -42.87 15.99
C ILE A 220 -13.23 -42.44 15.09
N GLY A 221 -12.24 -43.31 14.89
CA GLY A 221 -11.12 -43.11 13.96
C GLY A 221 -11.48 -43.52 12.53
N TYR A 222 -11.11 -42.68 11.56
CA TYR A 222 -11.43 -42.89 10.14
C TYR A 222 -10.16 -42.95 9.29
N ASP A 223 -10.27 -43.60 8.14
CA ASP A 223 -9.17 -43.66 7.18
C ASP A 223 -8.95 -42.28 6.54
N ASP A 224 -7.73 -41.99 6.09
CA ASP A 224 -7.45 -40.83 5.24
C ASP A 224 -7.09 -41.25 3.80
N SER A 225 -7.20 -40.31 2.85
CA SER A 225 -6.97 -40.57 1.43
C SER A 225 -5.57 -41.11 1.12
N PHE A 226 -4.56 -40.76 1.94
CA PHE A 226 -3.17 -41.16 1.75
C PHE A 226 -2.91 -42.56 2.32
N MET A 227 -3.28 -42.79 3.58
CA MET A 227 -2.99 -44.04 4.29
C MET A 227 -3.66 -45.26 3.66
N ARG A 228 -4.73 -45.05 2.88
CA ARG A 228 -5.43 -46.11 2.14
C ARG A 228 -4.58 -46.78 1.07
N LEU A 229 -3.48 -46.14 0.69
CA LEU A 229 -2.56 -46.59 -0.35
C LEU A 229 -1.21 -47.03 0.22
N LEU A 230 -1.18 -47.35 1.52
CA LEU A 230 -0.01 -47.88 2.21
C LEU A 230 -0.19 -49.36 2.56
N GLU A 231 0.88 -50.12 2.39
CA GLU A 231 0.98 -51.52 2.80
C GLU A 231 2.28 -51.79 3.55
N HIS A 232 2.25 -52.71 4.50
CA HIS A 232 3.42 -53.24 5.18
C HIS A 232 3.69 -54.69 4.78
N HIS A 233 4.81 -54.94 4.10
CA HIS A 233 5.14 -56.21 3.46
C HIS A 233 5.65 -57.30 4.42
N GLY A 234 5.63 -57.05 5.73
CA GLY A 234 5.94 -58.01 6.79
C GLY A 234 4.81 -58.25 7.80
N ALA A 235 3.58 -57.75 7.55
CA ALA A 235 2.49 -57.80 8.51
C ALA A 235 1.27 -58.59 8.01
N THR A 236 0.39 -58.97 8.93
CA THR A 236 -0.95 -59.50 8.64
C THR A 236 -1.95 -58.85 9.61
N PRO A 237 -2.91 -58.04 9.14
CA PRO A 237 -3.11 -57.67 7.73
C PRO A 237 -1.97 -56.80 7.18
N ALA A 238 -1.80 -56.82 5.85
CA ALA A 238 -0.75 -56.08 5.17
C ALA A 238 -1.14 -54.63 4.90
N ASP A 239 -2.42 -54.33 4.67
CA ASP A 239 -2.88 -52.97 4.40
C ASP A 239 -2.88 -52.12 5.68
N TYR A 240 -2.29 -50.94 5.60
CA TYR A 240 -2.15 -50.01 6.72
C TYR A 240 -3.49 -49.59 7.37
N PRO A 241 -4.60 -49.44 6.62
CA PRO A 241 -5.90 -49.12 7.19
C PRO A 241 -6.49 -50.19 8.12
N SER A 242 -6.38 -51.47 7.77
CA SER A 242 -6.99 -52.54 8.57
C SER A 242 -6.15 -52.96 9.79
N MET A 243 -4.92 -52.46 9.92
CA MET A 243 -4.06 -52.71 11.07
C MET A 243 -4.66 -52.21 12.39
N THR A 244 -4.23 -52.82 13.49
CA THR A 244 -4.39 -52.25 14.84
C THR A 244 -3.47 -51.05 15.04
N ASN A 245 -3.71 -50.27 16.09
CA ASN A 245 -2.84 -49.15 16.48
C ASN A 245 -1.38 -49.59 16.65
N THR A 246 -1.14 -50.69 17.36
CA THR A 246 0.21 -51.25 17.56
C THR A 246 0.88 -51.67 16.26
N GLN A 247 0.12 -52.28 15.35
CA GLN A 247 0.64 -52.65 14.03
C GLN A 247 1.00 -51.42 13.18
N ARG A 248 0.18 -50.35 13.23
CA ARG A 248 0.51 -49.09 12.54
C ARG A 248 1.79 -48.45 13.08
N ILE A 249 1.98 -48.41 14.40
CA ILE A 249 3.24 -47.92 15.01
C ILE A 249 4.43 -48.73 14.45
N ALA A 250 4.33 -50.06 14.47
CA ALA A 250 5.40 -50.92 13.96
C ALA A 250 5.67 -50.71 12.46
N ALA A 251 4.62 -50.54 11.66
CA ALA A 251 4.75 -50.29 10.23
C ALA A 251 5.37 -48.91 9.92
N SER A 252 5.09 -47.89 10.73
CA SER A 252 5.66 -46.54 10.58
C SER A 252 7.17 -46.45 10.85
N VAL A 253 7.78 -47.51 11.40
CA VAL A 253 9.23 -47.57 11.69
C VAL A 253 9.92 -48.81 11.11
N SER A 254 9.40 -49.31 9.99
CA SER A 254 9.72 -50.61 9.40
C SER A 254 10.75 -50.60 8.27
N ASP A 255 11.45 -49.48 8.10
CA ASP A 255 12.42 -49.19 7.06
C ASP A 255 11.87 -49.43 5.65
N THR A 256 12.32 -50.50 4.99
CA THR A 256 11.96 -50.83 3.61
C THR A 256 10.69 -51.67 3.49
N LEU A 257 9.96 -51.91 4.58
CA LEU A 257 8.74 -52.74 4.56
C LEU A 257 7.45 -51.96 4.35
N LEU A 258 7.44 -50.63 4.54
CA LEU A 258 6.29 -49.77 4.26
C LEU A 258 6.33 -49.30 2.82
N HIS A 259 5.31 -49.63 2.02
CA HIS A 259 5.25 -49.31 0.59
C HIS A 259 4.01 -48.53 0.22
N TRP A 260 4.11 -47.76 -0.86
CA TRP A 260 2.99 -47.14 -1.54
C TRP A 260 2.49 -48.00 -2.69
N THR A 261 1.16 -48.15 -2.79
CA THR A 261 0.50 -49.10 -3.70
C THR A 261 -0.44 -48.46 -4.71
N GLY A 262 -0.44 -47.13 -4.80
CA GLY A 262 -1.22 -46.39 -5.79
C GLY A 262 -0.88 -46.76 -7.23
N ALA A 263 -1.90 -46.85 -8.07
CA ALA A 263 -1.80 -47.38 -9.43
C ALA A 263 -1.02 -46.45 -10.38
N ASN A 264 -1.12 -45.14 -10.21
CA ASN A 264 -0.45 -44.15 -11.06
C ASN A 264 1.05 -44.11 -10.74
N VAL A 265 1.43 -44.14 -9.45
CA VAL A 265 2.84 -44.30 -9.08
C VAL A 265 3.38 -45.62 -9.64
N SER A 266 2.66 -46.73 -9.42
CA SER A 266 3.05 -48.06 -9.89
C SER A 266 3.30 -48.12 -11.41
N ALA A 267 2.45 -47.44 -12.19
CA ALA A 267 2.58 -47.37 -13.65
C ALA A 267 3.82 -46.57 -14.12
N ASN A 268 4.40 -45.74 -13.26
CA ASN A 268 5.49 -44.82 -13.61
C ASN A 268 6.84 -45.17 -12.96
N LEU A 269 6.97 -46.36 -12.34
CA LEU A 269 8.22 -46.83 -11.72
C LEU A 269 9.29 -47.32 -12.70
N ALA A 270 9.10 -47.14 -14.01
CA ALA A 270 10.07 -47.54 -15.02
C ALA A 270 11.39 -46.74 -14.93
N ALA A 271 11.31 -45.47 -14.49
CA ALA A 271 12.48 -44.60 -14.30
C ALA A 271 13.22 -44.86 -12.97
N VAL A 272 12.60 -45.60 -12.05
CA VAL A 272 13.15 -45.88 -10.72
C VAL A 272 14.02 -47.15 -10.74
N THR A 273 15.25 -47.01 -10.27
CA THR A 273 16.28 -48.07 -10.24
C THR A 273 16.49 -48.70 -8.86
N ALA A 274 16.12 -48.03 -7.76
CA ALA A 274 16.24 -48.53 -6.38
C ALA A 274 15.06 -48.06 -5.50
N GLY A 275 14.92 -48.60 -4.28
CA GLY A 275 13.87 -48.22 -3.32
C GLY A 275 12.46 -48.69 -3.69
N LYS A 276 12.32 -49.85 -4.34
CA LYS A 276 11.03 -50.44 -4.73
C LYS A 276 11.01 -51.96 -4.59
N THR A 277 9.82 -52.52 -4.41
CA THR A 277 9.55 -53.97 -4.44
C THR A 277 8.44 -54.26 -5.44
N GLY A 278 8.76 -54.96 -6.53
CA GLY A 278 7.79 -55.22 -7.60
C GLY A 278 7.27 -53.91 -8.21
N THR A 279 5.96 -53.69 -8.12
CA THR A 279 5.27 -52.48 -8.59
C THR A 279 5.09 -51.42 -7.50
N HIS A 280 5.57 -51.66 -6.27
CA HIS A 280 5.36 -50.74 -5.15
C HIS A 280 6.66 -50.00 -4.79
N ILE A 281 6.55 -48.72 -4.48
CA ILE A 281 7.69 -47.87 -4.07
C ILE A 281 7.80 -47.86 -2.55
N HIS A 282 9.02 -47.84 -2.02
CA HIS A 282 9.26 -47.79 -0.57
C HIS A 282 8.95 -46.39 -0.03
N MET A 283 8.24 -46.35 1.10
CA MET A 283 7.95 -45.14 1.85
C MET A 283 8.93 -45.01 3.02
N TYR A 284 9.21 -43.78 3.43
CA TYR A 284 10.13 -43.50 4.51
C TYR A 284 9.53 -43.91 5.86
N ALA A 285 10.01 -45.00 6.42
CA ALA A 285 9.61 -45.51 7.72
C ALA A 285 10.85 -45.76 8.57
N PRO A 286 11.62 -44.73 8.97
CA PRO A 286 12.90 -44.90 9.66
C PRO A 286 12.79 -45.76 10.92
N THR A 287 13.87 -46.35 11.39
CA THR A 287 13.85 -47.26 12.56
C THR A 287 13.38 -46.60 13.87
N THR A 288 13.32 -45.26 13.89
CA THR A 288 12.75 -44.45 14.97
C THR A 288 11.72 -43.52 14.37
N ALA A 289 10.55 -43.39 15.00
CA ALA A 289 9.52 -42.49 14.49
C ALA A 289 10.01 -41.03 14.50
N GLU A 290 9.92 -40.38 13.35
CA GLU A 290 10.29 -38.99 13.12
C GLU A 290 9.03 -38.20 12.79
N SER A 291 8.62 -37.33 13.72
CA SER A 291 7.45 -36.49 13.55
C SER A 291 7.60 -35.61 12.31
N GLY A 292 6.56 -35.58 11.47
CA GLY A 292 6.58 -34.85 10.20
C GLY A 292 7.25 -35.59 9.04
N SER A 293 8.04 -36.64 9.30
CA SER A 293 8.79 -37.35 8.26
C SER A 293 8.29 -38.78 8.02
N SER A 294 8.17 -39.59 9.07
CA SER A 294 7.79 -40.99 8.91
C SER A 294 6.44 -41.14 8.22
N VAL A 295 6.33 -42.13 7.34
CA VAL A 295 5.17 -42.47 6.50
C VAL A 295 4.92 -41.49 5.35
N SER A 296 5.16 -40.20 5.56
CA SER A 296 4.80 -39.12 4.63
C SER A 296 5.89 -38.73 3.63
N HIS A 297 6.87 -39.60 3.35
CA HIS A 297 7.93 -39.35 2.36
C HIS A 297 8.26 -40.61 1.56
N PHE A 298 8.86 -40.44 0.38
CA PHE A 298 9.56 -41.54 -0.27
C PHE A 298 10.81 -41.93 0.53
N ASN A 299 11.13 -43.22 0.54
CA ASN A 299 12.32 -43.71 1.23
C ASN A 299 13.59 -43.15 0.57
N THR A 300 14.62 -42.82 1.34
CA THR A 300 15.90 -42.27 0.84
C THR A 300 16.73 -43.25 0.01
N THR A 301 16.29 -44.52 -0.09
CA THR A 301 16.86 -45.52 -1.00
C THR A 301 16.28 -45.46 -2.42
N VAL A 302 15.23 -44.65 -2.65
CA VAL A 302 14.66 -44.44 -3.98
C VAL A 302 15.70 -43.76 -4.87
N THR A 303 15.83 -44.23 -6.13
CA THR A 303 16.79 -43.65 -7.09
C THR A 303 16.14 -43.57 -8.46
N PRO A 304 16.20 -42.43 -9.17
CA PRO A 304 16.83 -41.15 -8.78
C PRO A 304 16.17 -40.49 -7.55
N ASN A 305 16.85 -39.50 -6.97
CA ASN A 305 16.35 -38.75 -5.81
C ASN A 305 14.99 -38.12 -6.14
N GLU A 306 14.02 -38.29 -5.26
CA GLU A 306 12.67 -37.74 -5.43
C GLU A 306 12.51 -36.43 -4.65
N MET A 307 11.59 -35.56 -5.06
CA MET A 307 11.35 -34.27 -4.36
C MET A 307 10.82 -34.48 -2.93
N MET A 308 9.98 -35.51 -2.73
CA MET A 308 9.37 -35.82 -1.44
C MET A 308 10.21 -36.79 -0.61
N GLU A 309 11.51 -36.53 -0.50
CA GLU A 309 12.41 -37.17 0.47
C GLU A 309 12.45 -36.38 1.78
N PRO A 310 12.68 -37.03 2.94
CA PRO A 310 12.55 -36.38 4.25
C PRO A 310 13.65 -35.34 4.56
N ASN A 311 14.67 -35.22 3.70
CA ASN A 311 15.79 -34.30 3.89
C ASN A 311 16.10 -33.59 2.58
N TYR A 312 16.40 -32.29 2.66
CA TYR A 312 16.93 -31.54 1.52
C TYR A 312 18.34 -32.05 1.16
N THR A 313 18.47 -32.63 -0.02
CA THR A 313 19.74 -33.15 -0.56
C THR A 313 20.29 -32.30 -1.69
N ILE A 314 19.42 -31.84 -2.59
CA ILE A 314 19.76 -31.13 -3.82
C ILE A 314 18.59 -30.19 -4.19
N ALA A 315 18.92 -29.04 -4.79
CA ALA A 315 17.94 -28.17 -5.44
C ALA A 315 17.26 -28.93 -6.59
N ASN A 316 15.94 -29.01 -6.55
CA ASN A 316 15.15 -29.76 -7.51
C ASN A 316 13.75 -29.15 -7.63
N HIS A 317 13.43 -28.58 -8.79
CA HIS A 317 12.08 -28.08 -9.09
C HIS A 317 11.20 -29.10 -9.82
N ASN A 318 11.71 -30.30 -10.09
CA ASN A 318 10.93 -31.40 -10.65
C ASN A 318 10.29 -32.22 -9.53
N ILE A 319 8.95 -32.22 -9.50
CA ILE A 319 8.16 -32.90 -8.47
C ILE A 319 8.20 -34.44 -8.54
N GLY A 320 8.78 -35.01 -9.60
CA GLY A 320 9.04 -36.45 -9.70
C GLY A 320 7.80 -37.32 -9.57
N LEU A 321 7.89 -38.40 -8.80
CA LEU A 321 6.78 -39.34 -8.57
C LEU A 321 5.63 -38.75 -7.76
N ALA A 322 5.83 -37.64 -7.05
CA ALA A 322 4.79 -37.01 -6.25
C ALA A 322 3.58 -36.60 -7.10
N VAL A 323 3.79 -36.28 -8.38
CA VAL A 323 2.69 -35.96 -9.33
C VAL A 323 1.69 -37.11 -9.48
N TYR A 324 2.20 -38.34 -9.53
CA TYR A 324 1.38 -39.53 -9.67
C TYR A 324 0.76 -39.93 -8.34
N LEU A 325 1.45 -39.66 -7.23
CA LEU A 325 0.88 -39.85 -5.90
C LEU A 325 -0.31 -38.92 -5.66
N LEU A 326 -0.21 -37.65 -6.04
CA LEU A 326 -1.33 -36.70 -5.98
C LEU A 326 -2.53 -37.20 -6.82
N THR A 327 -2.26 -37.79 -7.99
CA THR A 327 -3.30 -38.44 -8.82
C THR A 327 -3.97 -39.58 -8.07
N ASP A 328 -3.17 -40.44 -7.44
CA ASP A 328 -3.64 -41.62 -6.70
C ASP A 328 -4.56 -41.24 -5.53
N ILE A 329 -4.27 -40.16 -4.79
CA ILE A 329 -5.10 -39.73 -3.65
C ILE A 329 -6.38 -38.99 -4.06
N GLY A 330 -6.50 -38.55 -5.32
CA GLY A 330 -7.74 -37.98 -5.85
C GLY A 330 -7.62 -36.62 -6.56
N TRP A 331 -6.41 -36.09 -6.79
CA TRP A 331 -6.23 -34.88 -7.60
C TRP A 331 -6.61 -35.08 -9.07
N GLY A 332 -6.96 -36.31 -9.49
CA GLY A 332 -7.42 -36.60 -10.84
C GLY A 332 -6.29 -36.44 -11.84
N THR A 333 -6.58 -36.14 -13.10
CA THR A 333 -5.53 -35.92 -14.10
C THR A 333 -4.63 -34.77 -13.67
N THR A 334 -3.39 -35.09 -13.32
CA THR A 334 -2.32 -34.13 -13.12
C THR A 334 -1.63 -33.86 -14.46
N ASN A 335 -1.07 -32.68 -14.60
CA ASN A 335 -0.39 -32.31 -15.81
C ASN A 335 1.02 -32.89 -15.83
N VAL A 336 1.13 -33.99 -16.55
CA VAL A 336 2.40 -34.65 -16.88
C VAL A 336 2.69 -34.52 -18.38
N ASN A 337 2.11 -33.52 -19.07
CA ASN A 337 2.31 -33.33 -20.49
C ASN A 337 3.75 -32.89 -20.77
N ARG A 338 4.62 -33.88 -21.05
CA ARG A 338 6.03 -33.66 -21.34
C ARG A 338 6.32 -33.17 -22.77
N THR A 339 5.30 -32.74 -23.51
CA THR A 339 5.54 -32.14 -24.84
C THR A 339 6.30 -30.85 -24.63
N ALA A 340 7.57 -30.84 -25.04
CA ALA A 340 8.41 -29.67 -24.90
C ALA A 340 7.86 -28.51 -25.74
N ILE A 341 7.85 -27.33 -25.13
CA ILE A 341 7.48 -26.06 -25.75
C ILE A 341 8.61 -25.03 -25.57
N ASP A 342 8.34 -23.82 -26.03
CA ASP A 342 9.19 -22.64 -25.88
C ASP A 342 8.24 -21.44 -25.84
N LEU A 343 7.94 -20.96 -24.63
CA LEU A 343 7.26 -19.69 -24.42
C LEU A 343 8.31 -18.59 -24.32
N GLN A 344 7.86 -17.36 -24.50
CA GLN A 344 8.68 -16.19 -24.30
C GLN A 344 7.79 -15.07 -23.81
N VAL A 345 8.29 -14.29 -22.87
CA VAL A 345 7.68 -13.02 -22.50
C VAL A 345 8.64 -11.87 -22.78
N THR A 346 8.10 -10.79 -23.29
CA THR A 346 8.80 -9.50 -23.41
C THR A 346 7.92 -8.41 -22.82
N GLN A 347 8.54 -7.35 -22.37
CA GLN A 347 7.86 -6.22 -21.77
C GLN A 347 8.44 -4.90 -22.27
N THR A 348 7.58 -3.88 -22.32
CA THR A 348 7.96 -2.47 -22.46
C THR A 348 7.16 -1.64 -21.45
N ASP A 349 7.67 -0.46 -21.10
CA ASP A 349 6.93 0.54 -20.32
C ASP A 349 6.53 1.74 -21.19
N SER A 350 5.63 2.58 -20.67
CA SER A 350 5.15 3.79 -21.34
C SER A 350 6.00 5.02 -21.03
N GLY A 351 6.81 4.98 -19.95
CA GLY A 351 7.72 6.06 -19.58
C GLY A 351 8.95 5.61 -18.77
N ALA A 352 10.13 5.65 -19.39
CA ALA A 352 11.39 5.37 -18.69
C ALA A 352 11.69 6.35 -17.52
N THR A 353 11.06 7.54 -17.51
CA THR A 353 11.13 8.50 -16.39
C THR A 353 9.77 9.15 -16.17
N ILE A 354 9.23 9.00 -14.96
CA ILE A 354 7.91 9.56 -14.57
C ILE A 354 7.97 10.20 -13.18
N ASN A 355 7.01 11.08 -12.88
CA ASN A 355 6.91 11.69 -11.56
C ASN A 355 6.19 10.77 -10.56
N THR A 356 6.51 10.90 -9.27
CA THR A 356 5.76 10.22 -8.20
C THR A 356 4.26 10.50 -8.30
N GLY A 357 3.44 9.46 -8.25
CA GLY A 357 1.99 9.54 -8.40
C GLY A 357 1.49 9.46 -9.85
N ALA A 358 2.39 9.38 -10.84
CA ALA A 358 2.01 9.12 -12.22
C ALA A 358 1.69 7.63 -12.44
N ASN A 359 0.88 7.36 -13.47
CA ASN A 359 0.58 6.01 -13.90
C ASN A 359 1.62 5.52 -14.91
N GLU A 360 2.11 4.31 -14.71
CA GLU A 360 2.95 3.55 -15.64
C GLU A 360 2.12 2.43 -16.28
N THR A 361 2.34 2.18 -17.57
CA THR A 361 1.71 1.08 -18.30
C THR A 361 2.76 0.11 -18.81
N TYR A 362 2.74 -1.10 -18.28
CA TYR A 362 3.56 -2.22 -18.73
C TYR A 362 2.83 -3.00 -19.81
N ASN A 363 3.38 -3.00 -21.02
CA ASN A 363 2.87 -3.76 -22.16
C ASN A 363 3.67 -5.05 -22.28
N LEU A 364 3.03 -6.17 -21.96
CA LEU A 364 3.58 -7.51 -22.00
C LEU A 364 3.19 -8.19 -23.31
N VAL A 365 4.11 -8.94 -23.90
CA VAL A 365 3.88 -9.76 -25.09
C VAL A 365 4.38 -11.17 -24.81
N VAL A 366 3.46 -12.12 -24.85
CA VAL A 366 3.73 -13.54 -24.66
C VAL A 366 3.69 -14.23 -26.02
N THR A 367 4.70 -15.02 -26.35
CA THR A 367 4.80 -15.74 -27.62
C THR A 367 5.06 -17.22 -27.37
N ASN A 368 4.36 -18.11 -28.07
CA ASN A 368 4.71 -19.52 -28.15
C ASN A 368 5.59 -19.76 -29.39
N ASN A 369 6.90 -19.85 -29.20
CA ASN A 369 7.90 -20.06 -30.25
C ASN A 369 7.99 -21.52 -30.72
N SER A 370 7.26 -22.45 -30.09
CA SER A 370 7.31 -23.87 -30.43
C SER A 370 6.35 -24.27 -31.55
N ALA A 371 6.59 -25.46 -32.12
CA ALA A 371 5.71 -26.09 -33.11
C ALA A 371 4.46 -26.74 -32.48
N SER A 372 4.39 -26.79 -31.15
CA SER A 372 3.33 -27.43 -30.37
C SER A 372 2.44 -26.36 -29.74
N THR A 373 1.19 -26.70 -29.44
CA THR A 373 0.34 -25.85 -28.59
C THR A 373 0.89 -25.89 -27.15
N ALA A 374 1.16 -24.71 -26.59
CA ALA A 374 1.38 -24.54 -25.16
C ALA A 374 0.01 -24.53 -24.48
N THR A 375 -0.18 -25.40 -23.50
CA THR A 375 -1.48 -25.58 -22.85
C THR A 375 -1.54 -24.82 -21.54
N GLU A 376 -2.68 -24.17 -21.29
CA GLU A 376 -2.95 -23.43 -20.05
C GLU A 376 -1.81 -22.48 -19.62
N VAL A 377 -1.48 -21.52 -20.48
CA VAL A 377 -0.41 -20.54 -20.24
C VAL A 377 -0.80 -19.55 -19.14
N VAL A 378 0.13 -19.25 -18.25
CA VAL A 378 -0.02 -18.33 -17.14
C VAL A 378 1.06 -17.26 -17.18
N ILE A 379 0.68 -16.02 -16.86
CA ILE A 379 1.61 -14.93 -16.58
C ILE A 379 1.56 -14.60 -15.11
N THR A 380 2.72 -14.40 -14.51
CA THR A 380 2.87 -13.81 -13.17
C THR A 380 3.70 -12.55 -13.29
N ASN A 381 3.10 -11.42 -12.98
CA ASN A 381 3.76 -10.13 -12.97
C ASN A 381 3.88 -9.59 -11.54
N MET A 382 5.12 -9.36 -11.11
CA MET A 382 5.45 -8.73 -9.85
C MET A 382 5.54 -7.22 -10.07
N ILE A 383 4.57 -6.50 -9.51
CA ILE A 383 4.50 -5.05 -9.56
C ILE A 383 5.61 -4.47 -8.67
N PRO A 384 6.28 -3.37 -9.07
CA PRO A 384 7.32 -2.76 -8.26
C PRO A 384 6.82 -2.40 -6.84
N THR A 385 7.67 -2.62 -5.84
CA THR A 385 7.41 -2.20 -4.45
C THR A 385 7.15 -0.70 -4.37
N GLY A 386 6.13 -0.26 -3.63
CA GLY A 386 5.76 1.16 -3.58
C GLY A 386 4.96 1.60 -4.81
N SER A 387 4.22 0.69 -5.43
CA SER A 387 3.24 0.99 -6.47
C SER A 387 1.83 0.63 -6.02
N THR A 388 0.82 1.23 -6.66
CA THR A 388 -0.59 0.88 -6.50
C THR A 388 -1.10 0.26 -7.80
N TYR A 389 -1.65 -0.95 -7.74
CA TYR A 389 -2.29 -1.58 -8.90
C TYR A 389 -3.55 -0.82 -9.34
N ILE A 390 -3.72 -0.61 -10.65
CA ILE A 390 -4.93 -0.03 -11.24
C ILE A 390 -5.72 -1.08 -12.03
N SER A 391 -5.08 -1.73 -13.00
CA SER A 391 -5.76 -2.67 -13.89
C SER A 391 -4.81 -3.60 -14.62
N ALA A 392 -5.34 -4.74 -15.08
CA ALA A 392 -4.69 -5.66 -15.99
C ALA A 392 -5.69 -6.06 -17.08
N THR A 393 -5.33 -5.86 -18.34
CA THR A 393 -6.19 -6.13 -19.50
C THR A 393 -5.50 -7.13 -20.42
N PRO A 394 -5.82 -8.43 -20.33
CA PRO A 394 -5.22 -9.43 -21.19
C PRO A 394 -5.97 -9.51 -22.53
N GLY A 395 -5.26 -9.83 -23.61
CA GLY A 395 -5.83 -10.08 -24.93
C GLY A 395 -6.63 -11.38 -25.03
N ALA A 396 -6.44 -12.29 -24.07
CA ALA A 396 -7.21 -13.53 -23.91
C ALA A 396 -7.20 -13.97 -22.44
N GLY A 397 -8.21 -14.75 -22.03
CA GLY A 397 -8.31 -15.25 -20.67
C GLY A 397 -8.67 -14.17 -19.65
N SER A 398 -8.13 -14.27 -18.43
CA SER A 398 -8.45 -13.36 -17.32
C SER A 398 -7.25 -13.12 -16.41
N CYS A 399 -7.20 -11.94 -15.78
CA CYS A 399 -6.20 -11.59 -14.77
C CYS A 399 -6.87 -11.30 -13.42
N TYR A 400 -6.15 -11.55 -12.34
CA TYR A 400 -6.47 -11.09 -10.99
C TYR A 400 -5.19 -10.60 -10.30
N GLN A 401 -5.34 -9.86 -9.20
CA GLN A 401 -4.22 -9.29 -8.46
C GLN A 401 -4.36 -9.57 -6.96
N SER A 402 -3.25 -9.97 -6.33
CA SER A 402 -3.12 -10.13 -4.88
C SER A 402 -1.66 -9.85 -4.48
N ASN A 403 -1.43 -9.23 -3.32
CA ASN A 403 -0.08 -8.95 -2.78
C ASN A 403 0.92 -8.32 -3.77
N ASN A 404 0.48 -7.34 -4.57
CA ASN A 404 1.25 -6.72 -5.67
C ASN A 404 1.75 -7.69 -6.74
N ILE A 405 1.10 -8.85 -6.87
CA ILE A 405 1.34 -9.82 -7.94
C ILE A 405 0.08 -9.91 -8.78
N VAL A 406 0.22 -9.68 -10.08
CA VAL A 406 -0.83 -9.88 -11.08
C VAL A 406 -0.63 -11.23 -11.73
N THR A 407 -1.64 -12.09 -11.65
CA THR A 407 -1.63 -13.40 -12.30
C THR A 407 -2.68 -13.42 -13.41
N CYS A 408 -2.27 -13.77 -14.62
CA CYS A 408 -3.15 -13.88 -15.78
C CYS A 408 -3.18 -15.31 -16.30
N GLN A 409 -4.35 -15.93 -16.31
CA GLN A 409 -4.61 -17.22 -16.94
C GLN A 409 -5.00 -16.97 -18.39
N LEU A 410 -4.12 -17.29 -19.34
CA LEU A 410 -4.28 -17.01 -20.76
C LEU A 410 -4.94 -18.18 -21.53
N GLY A 411 -4.91 -19.39 -20.95
CA GLY A 411 -5.39 -20.62 -21.58
C GLY A 411 -4.41 -21.16 -22.63
N ASP A 412 -4.90 -21.98 -23.56
CA ASP A 412 -4.05 -22.59 -24.60
C ASP A 412 -3.54 -21.56 -25.62
N MET A 413 -2.23 -21.58 -25.87
CA MET A 413 -1.55 -20.81 -26.90
C MET A 413 -1.11 -21.73 -28.04
N VAL A 414 -1.77 -21.60 -29.19
CA VAL A 414 -1.38 -22.29 -30.42
C VAL A 414 0.07 -21.97 -30.84
N SER A 415 0.66 -22.86 -31.64
CA SER A 415 2.01 -22.66 -32.19
C SER A 415 2.14 -21.30 -32.89
N SER A 416 3.24 -20.58 -32.60
CA SER A 416 3.51 -19.22 -33.10
C SER A 416 2.45 -18.18 -32.71
N GLY A 417 1.59 -18.49 -31.73
CA GLY A 417 0.59 -17.56 -31.20
C GLY A 417 1.21 -16.49 -30.31
N THR A 418 0.61 -15.31 -30.30
CA THR A 418 1.01 -14.18 -29.46
C THR A 418 -0.19 -13.64 -28.70
N ILE A 419 -0.02 -13.32 -27.41
CA ILE A 419 -1.02 -12.66 -26.56
C ILE A 419 -0.39 -11.43 -25.91
N ASN A 420 -1.10 -10.30 -25.97
CA ASN A 420 -0.67 -9.05 -25.34
C ASN A 420 -1.41 -8.85 -24.02
N ILE A 421 -0.75 -8.28 -23.01
CA ILE A 421 -1.36 -7.89 -21.73
C ILE A 421 -0.90 -6.46 -21.40
N ALA A 422 -1.83 -5.60 -21.02
CA ALA A 422 -1.51 -4.26 -20.49
C ALA A 422 -1.78 -4.21 -18.99
N ILE A 423 -0.75 -3.90 -18.19
CA ILE A 423 -0.85 -3.74 -16.74
C ILE A 423 -0.57 -2.27 -16.40
N VAL A 424 -1.48 -1.64 -15.67
CA VAL A 424 -1.39 -0.22 -15.28
C VAL A 424 -1.23 -0.13 -13.78
N VAL A 425 -0.24 0.64 -13.35
CA VAL A 425 0.09 0.88 -11.93
C VAL A 425 0.38 2.36 -11.69
N THR A 426 0.15 2.85 -10.48
CA THR A 426 0.64 4.16 -10.03
C THR A 426 1.93 3.98 -9.25
N LEU A 427 3.04 4.60 -9.67
CA LEU A 427 4.31 4.51 -8.94
C LEU A 427 4.36 5.61 -7.87
N VAL A 428 4.41 5.25 -6.58
CA VAL A 428 4.32 6.21 -5.46
C VAL A 428 5.62 6.39 -4.69
N ALA A 429 6.68 5.66 -5.04
CA ALA A 429 8.01 5.82 -4.46
C ALA A 429 9.02 6.29 -5.51
N ALA A 430 9.75 7.37 -5.20
CA ALA A 430 10.85 7.85 -6.01
C ALA A 430 12.03 6.85 -6.00
N GLY A 431 12.81 6.83 -7.08
CA GLY A 431 13.91 5.89 -7.30
C GLY A 431 13.66 4.96 -8.49
N THR A 432 14.51 3.95 -8.63
CA THR A 432 14.34 2.92 -9.66
C THR A 432 13.26 1.92 -9.22
N ASN A 433 12.25 1.75 -10.07
CA ASN A 433 11.20 0.77 -9.91
C ASN A 433 11.37 -0.31 -10.98
N THR A 434 11.45 -1.57 -10.56
CA THR A 434 11.63 -2.71 -11.45
C THR A 434 10.37 -3.54 -11.48
N ASN A 435 9.75 -3.65 -12.65
CA ASN A 435 8.65 -4.57 -12.87
C ASN A 435 9.19 -5.87 -13.47
N THR A 436 8.79 -7.02 -12.93
CA THR A 436 9.26 -8.33 -13.41
C THR A 436 8.07 -9.18 -13.81
N VAL A 437 8.18 -9.90 -14.92
CA VAL A 437 7.13 -10.78 -15.43
C VAL A 437 7.71 -12.14 -15.79
N PHE A 438 6.94 -13.18 -15.48
CA PHE A 438 7.21 -14.57 -15.80
C PHE A 438 6.07 -15.14 -16.63
N VAL A 439 6.40 -15.94 -17.63
CA VAL A 439 5.44 -16.82 -18.32
C VAL A 439 5.73 -18.26 -17.94
N ASP A 440 4.68 -19.02 -17.71
CA ASP A 440 4.75 -20.45 -17.46
C ASP A 440 3.59 -21.16 -18.17
N SER A 441 3.68 -22.47 -18.25
CA SER A 441 2.60 -23.32 -18.70
C SER A 441 2.72 -24.69 -18.05
N VAL A 442 1.78 -25.55 -18.39
CA VAL A 442 1.81 -26.93 -17.91
C VAL A 442 2.79 -27.83 -18.69
N ASN A 443 3.27 -27.35 -19.83
CA ASN A 443 4.24 -28.04 -20.65
C ASN A 443 5.65 -27.71 -20.16
N PRO A 444 6.60 -28.66 -20.18
CA PRO A 444 7.99 -28.33 -19.91
C PRO A 444 8.50 -27.40 -21.00
N ASP A 445 9.04 -26.26 -20.57
CA ASP A 445 9.68 -25.32 -21.45
C ASP A 445 11.16 -25.69 -21.65
N SER A 446 11.58 -25.74 -22.91
CA SER A 446 12.95 -26.07 -23.27
C SER A 446 13.92 -24.87 -23.23
N ALA A 447 13.41 -23.65 -23.10
CA ALA A 447 14.13 -22.40 -23.26
C ALA A 447 13.96 -21.41 -22.09
N ILE A 448 13.68 -21.87 -20.86
CA ILE A 448 13.31 -21.11 -19.64
C ILE A 448 13.95 -19.72 -19.40
N ALA A 449 15.13 -19.41 -19.96
CA ALA A 449 15.76 -18.10 -19.86
C ALA A 449 14.98 -16.97 -20.56
N ASN A 450 14.11 -17.27 -21.52
CA ASN A 450 13.25 -16.30 -22.21
C ASN A 450 11.84 -16.21 -21.58
N ASN A 451 11.59 -16.97 -20.52
CA ASN A 451 10.33 -16.95 -19.78
C ASN A 451 10.27 -15.85 -18.71
N GLU A 452 11.29 -15.01 -18.63
CA GLU A 452 11.35 -13.84 -17.76
C GLU A 452 11.60 -12.58 -18.59
N SER A 453 10.92 -11.50 -18.23
CA SER A 453 11.25 -10.15 -18.69
C SER A 453 11.17 -9.17 -17.53
N PHE A 454 11.99 -8.12 -17.56
CA PHE A 454 11.95 -7.06 -16.57
C PHE A 454 12.12 -5.71 -17.26
N GLU A 455 11.53 -4.68 -16.67
CA GLU A 455 11.65 -3.30 -17.13
C GLU A 455 11.89 -2.35 -15.96
N ASN A 456 12.74 -1.36 -16.17
CA ASN A 456 13.11 -0.39 -15.14
C ASN A 456 12.58 1.00 -15.48
N SER A 457 11.75 1.53 -14.59
CA SER A 457 11.25 2.91 -14.68
C SER A 457 11.89 3.76 -13.58
N THR A 458 12.34 4.97 -13.93
CA THR A 458 12.89 5.92 -12.96
C THR A 458 11.79 6.86 -12.47
N VAL A 459 11.49 6.83 -11.19
CA VAL A 459 10.50 7.73 -10.58
C VAL A 459 11.21 8.89 -9.93
N VAL A 460 10.92 10.11 -10.37
CA VAL A 460 11.46 11.33 -9.77
C VAL A 460 10.46 11.90 -8.76
N ALA A 461 10.98 12.42 -7.64
CA ALA A 461 10.16 13.11 -6.65
C ALA A 461 9.48 14.32 -7.28
N ASN A 462 8.20 14.55 -6.93
CA ASN A 462 7.44 15.71 -7.39
C ASN A 462 7.74 16.95 -6.51
N ASP A 463 9.00 17.39 -6.56
CA ASP A 463 9.51 18.54 -5.82
C ASP A 463 9.16 19.85 -6.52
N VAL A 464 8.71 20.84 -5.74
CA VAL A 464 8.32 22.16 -6.24
C VAL A 464 8.96 23.24 -5.39
N ASP A 465 9.82 24.08 -5.98
CA ASP A 465 10.31 25.34 -5.39
C ASP A 465 9.28 26.44 -5.59
N LEU A 466 8.60 26.84 -4.52
CA LEU A 466 7.72 27.99 -4.46
C LEU A 466 8.48 29.20 -3.89
N GLY A 467 8.20 30.37 -4.43
CA GLY A 467 8.69 31.63 -3.87
C GLY A 467 7.55 32.60 -3.67
N VAL A 468 7.60 33.38 -2.60
CA VAL A 468 6.67 34.49 -2.38
C VAL A 468 7.41 35.82 -2.27
N SER A 469 6.90 36.82 -2.96
CA SER A 469 7.34 38.21 -2.81
C SER A 469 6.14 39.11 -2.60
N GLN A 470 6.31 40.17 -1.83
CA GLN A 470 5.25 41.12 -1.56
C GLN A 470 5.75 42.56 -1.71
N THR A 471 4.88 43.43 -2.19
CA THR A 471 5.07 44.89 -2.18
C THR A 471 3.86 45.57 -1.53
N ASN A 472 4.09 46.69 -0.85
CA ASN A 472 3.06 47.61 -0.39
C ASN A 472 2.95 48.80 -1.36
N SER A 473 1.75 49.35 -1.49
CA SER A 473 1.42 50.41 -2.44
C SER A 473 2.21 51.70 -2.21
N VAL A 474 2.46 52.05 -0.93
CA VAL A 474 3.26 53.21 -0.53
C VAL A 474 4.02 52.94 0.77
N ALA A 475 5.18 53.57 0.93
CA ALA A 475 6.02 53.40 2.13
C ALA A 475 5.39 54.01 3.40
N ALA A 476 4.53 55.02 3.25
CA ALA A 476 3.84 55.66 4.35
C ALA A 476 2.39 56.06 4.00
N ILE A 477 1.49 55.89 4.97
CA ILE A 477 0.07 56.30 4.89
C ILE A 477 -0.34 57.05 6.15
N ASP A 478 -1.45 57.78 6.09
CA ASP A 478 -2.05 58.40 7.28
C ASP A 478 -2.87 57.40 8.09
N PHE A 479 -2.95 57.63 9.40
CA PHE A 479 -3.76 56.83 10.32
C PHE A 479 -5.18 56.56 9.79
N GLY A 480 -5.60 55.29 9.79
CA GLY A 480 -6.93 54.87 9.34
C GLY A 480 -7.08 54.78 7.82
N SER A 481 -5.99 54.90 7.05
CA SER A 481 -5.98 54.68 5.61
C SER A 481 -5.84 53.20 5.26
N ASN A 482 -6.27 52.84 4.06
CA ASN A 482 -6.08 51.50 3.51
C ASN A 482 -4.68 51.37 2.92
N GLU A 483 -4.00 50.28 3.26
CA GLU A 483 -2.81 49.79 2.57
C GLU A 483 -3.18 48.66 1.62
N THR A 484 -2.54 48.63 0.45
CA THR A 484 -2.70 47.54 -0.52
C THR A 484 -1.41 46.75 -0.64
N TYR A 485 -1.50 45.46 -0.36
CA TYR A 485 -0.43 44.49 -0.48
C TYR A 485 -0.60 43.69 -1.77
N VAL A 486 0.36 43.80 -2.68
CA VAL A 486 0.43 42.96 -3.89
C VAL A 486 1.41 41.84 -3.63
N ILE A 487 0.91 40.61 -3.64
CA ILE A 487 1.66 39.41 -3.29
C ILE A 487 1.78 38.56 -4.54
N THR A 488 3.01 38.27 -4.95
CA THR A 488 3.32 37.42 -6.10
C THR A 488 3.87 36.10 -5.60
N VAL A 489 3.17 35.02 -5.95
CA VAL A 489 3.61 33.64 -5.75
C VAL A 489 4.20 33.15 -7.06
N THR A 490 5.40 32.59 -7.00
CA THR A 490 6.13 32.03 -8.14
C THR A 490 6.35 30.55 -7.90
N ASN A 491 6.14 29.73 -8.91
CA ASN A 491 6.70 28.38 -8.97
C ASN A 491 8.02 28.46 -9.76
N ASN A 492 9.16 28.36 -9.08
CA ASN A 492 10.49 28.43 -9.67
C ASN A 492 10.94 27.09 -10.27
N SER A 493 10.15 26.03 -10.12
CA SER A 493 10.45 24.70 -10.61
C SER A 493 10.46 24.65 -12.14
N ALA A 494 11.49 24.01 -12.70
CA ALA A 494 11.63 23.80 -14.13
C ALA A 494 10.92 22.53 -14.63
N THR A 495 10.60 21.60 -13.72
CA THR A 495 10.07 20.27 -14.04
C THR A 495 8.59 20.13 -13.67
N ASP A 496 8.16 20.73 -12.56
CA ASP A 496 6.89 20.37 -11.92
C ASP A 496 5.96 21.55 -11.61
N GLY A 497 4.66 21.29 -11.72
CA GLY A 497 3.61 22.21 -11.30
C GLY A 497 3.27 22.01 -9.83
N ALA A 498 2.97 23.11 -9.13
CA ALA A 498 2.52 23.09 -7.75
C ALA A 498 1.01 22.77 -7.66
N SER A 499 0.61 22.06 -6.61
CA SER A 499 -0.79 21.72 -6.34
C SER A 499 -1.19 22.07 -4.91
N SER A 500 -2.46 22.43 -4.72
CA SER A 500 -3.06 22.77 -3.42
C SER A 500 -2.27 23.84 -2.64
N LEU A 501 -2.02 24.97 -3.28
CA LEU A 501 -1.25 26.06 -2.69
C LEU A 501 -2.08 26.78 -1.61
N VAL A 502 -1.44 27.07 -0.47
CA VAL A 502 -2.02 27.78 0.66
C VAL A 502 -1.13 28.97 0.99
N LEU A 503 -1.62 30.17 0.71
CA LEU A 503 -0.98 31.43 1.09
C LEU A 503 -1.60 31.95 2.39
N ALA A 504 -0.76 32.21 3.39
CA ALA A 504 -1.18 32.81 4.65
C ALA A 504 -0.56 34.20 4.82
N SER A 505 -1.39 35.25 4.93
CA SER A 505 -0.96 36.61 5.22
C SER A 505 -1.35 37.00 6.63
N THR A 506 -0.35 37.24 7.49
CA THR A 506 -0.56 37.77 8.84
C THR A 506 -0.60 39.29 8.78
N LEU A 507 -1.80 39.85 8.95
CA LEU A 507 -1.99 41.30 8.96
C LEU A 507 -1.32 41.95 10.19
N PRO A 508 -0.88 43.20 10.09
CA PRO A 508 -0.33 43.94 11.23
C PRO A 508 -1.32 44.00 12.41
N THR A 509 -0.81 44.02 13.65
CA THR A 509 -1.65 44.19 14.84
C THR A 509 -2.53 45.45 14.73
N GLY A 510 -3.82 45.33 15.03
CA GLY A 510 -4.78 46.44 14.96
C GLY A 510 -5.20 46.86 13.54
N ALA A 511 -4.70 46.19 12.50
CA ALA A 511 -5.22 46.35 11.15
C ALA A 511 -6.64 45.76 11.04
N THR A 512 -7.47 46.37 10.20
CA THR A 512 -8.81 45.87 9.86
C THR A 512 -8.79 45.34 8.43
N TYR A 513 -9.17 44.08 8.24
CA TYR A 513 -9.27 43.47 6.91
C TYR A 513 -10.34 44.16 6.05
N VAL A 514 -10.02 44.47 4.79
CA VAL A 514 -10.96 45.07 3.82
C VAL A 514 -11.32 44.06 2.73
N SER A 515 -10.32 43.52 2.02
CA SER A 515 -10.55 42.58 0.93
C SER A 515 -9.31 41.76 0.59
N ALA A 516 -9.50 40.59 -0.01
CA ALA A 516 -8.44 39.79 -0.64
C ALA A 516 -8.99 39.22 -1.95
N THR A 517 -8.29 39.49 -3.05
CA THR A 517 -8.72 39.10 -4.40
C THR A 517 -7.53 38.67 -5.24
N GLY A 518 -7.68 37.57 -5.99
CA GLY A 518 -6.72 37.09 -6.97
C GLY A 518 -7.41 36.12 -7.93
N THR A 519 -7.00 36.10 -9.20
CA THR A 519 -7.59 35.20 -10.20
C THR A 519 -7.34 33.75 -9.80
N GLY A 520 -8.40 32.95 -9.65
CA GLY A 520 -8.31 31.54 -9.23
C GLY A 520 -8.08 31.33 -7.73
N TRP A 521 -7.87 32.40 -6.95
CA TRP A 521 -7.68 32.31 -5.51
C TRP A 521 -9.02 32.41 -4.77
N SER A 522 -9.20 31.54 -3.78
CA SER A 522 -10.30 31.63 -2.80
C SER A 522 -9.74 32.05 -1.44
N CYS A 523 -10.10 33.25 -0.97
CA CYS A 523 -9.58 33.82 0.28
C CYS A 523 -10.62 33.86 1.39
N SER A 524 -10.17 33.60 2.62
CA SER A 524 -10.96 33.67 3.85
C SER A 524 -10.14 34.35 4.96
N ILE A 525 -10.81 34.89 5.97
CA ILE A 525 -10.18 35.64 7.06
C ILE A 525 -10.54 35.02 8.41
N SER A 526 -9.50 34.72 9.19
CA SER A 526 -9.57 34.41 10.62
C SER A 526 -8.56 35.31 11.32
N THR A 527 -8.98 36.52 11.68
CA THR A 527 -8.10 37.59 12.16
C THR A 527 -7.11 37.10 13.23
N PRO A 528 -5.80 37.37 13.09
CA PRO A 528 -5.17 38.30 12.14
C PRO A 528 -4.75 37.69 10.79
N ILE A 529 -5.09 36.43 10.48
CA ILE A 529 -4.57 35.71 9.31
C ILE A 529 -5.61 35.68 8.18
N VAL A 530 -5.20 36.16 7.00
CA VAL A 530 -5.92 35.96 5.72
C VAL A 530 -5.33 34.71 5.06
N THR A 531 -6.16 33.70 4.81
CA THR A 531 -5.75 32.47 4.11
C THR A 531 -6.36 32.44 2.72
N CYS A 532 -5.52 32.36 1.69
CA CYS A 532 -5.90 32.24 0.30
C CYS A 532 -5.45 30.89 -0.25
N ASN A 533 -6.34 30.16 -0.93
CA ASN A 533 -6.04 28.87 -1.55
C ASN A 533 -6.07 28.98 -3.07
N LEU A 534 -5.13 28.30 -3.74
CA LEU A 534 -5.09 28.14 -5.21
C LEU A 534 -4.91 26.67 -5.55
N ALA A 535 -5.75 26.14 -6.44
CA ALA A 535 -5.77 24.71 -6.75
C ALA A 535 -4.46 24.21 -7.37
N SER A 536 -3.86 24.99 -8.27
CA SER A 536 -2.61 24.63 -8.95
C SER A 536 -1.89 25.84 -9.51
N LEU A 537 -0.57 25.76 -9.64
CA LEU A 537 0.27 26.73 -10.33
C LEU A 537 1.24 25.98 -11.25
N ALA A 538 1.19 26.26 -12.55
CA ALA A 538 2.06 25.59 -13.53
C ALA A 538 3.55 25.82 -13.25
N LEU A 539 4.41 24.95 -13.79
CA LEU A 539 5.87 25.10 -13.72
C LEU A 539 6.31 26.46 -14.29
N ALA A 540 7.39 27.03 -13.74
CA ALA A 540 7.96 28.32 -14.13
C ALA A 540 6.94 29.47 -14.27
N SER A 541 5.85 29.46 -13.50
CA SER A 541 4.73 30.41 -13.62
C SER A 541 4.50 31.22 -12.36
N THR A 542 3.84 32.37 -12.50
CA THR A 542 3.49 33.26 -11.37
C THR A 542 1.99 33.47 -11.25
N SER A 543 1.53 33.73 -10.03
CA SER A 543 0.16 34.12 -9.73
C SER A 543 0.14 35.20 -8.65
N VAL A 544 -0.87 36.07 -8.69
CA VAL A 544 -0.91 37.28 -7.86
C VAL A 544 -2.19 37.32 -7.02
N VAL A 545 -2.02 37.67 -5.74
CA VAL A 545 -3.10 38.00 -4.79
C VAL A 545 -2.90 39.43 -4.32
N THR A 546 -3.99 40.18 -4.24
CA THR A 546 -4.01 41.53 -3.66
C THR A 546 -4.82 41.52 -2.37
N ILE A 547 -4.22 41.96 -1.27
CA ILE A 547 -4.85 42.08 0.06
C ILE A 547 -4.89 43.55 0.46
N VAL A 548 -6.05 44.02 0.91
CA VAL A 548 -6.26 45.39 1.39
C VAL A 548 -6.63 45.36 2.86
N ALA A 549 -5.97 46.19 3.67
CA ALA A 549 -6.25 46.34 5.09
C ALA A 549 -6.14 47.80 5.53
N THR A 550 -7.02 48.23 6.44
CA THR A 550 -6.95 49.54 7.08
C THR A 550 -5.98 49.50 8.25
N LEU A 551 -4.97 50.38 8.28
CA LEU A 551 -3.97 50.40 9.36
C LEU A 551 -4.32 51.45 10.43
N ASN A 552 -4.63 50.99 11.65
CA ASN A 552 -5.12 51.82 12.75
C ASN A 552 -4.11 51.97 13.90
N ILE A 553 -2.83 51.68 13.66
CA ILE A 553 -1.75 51.86 14.62
C ILE A 553 -0.66 52.71 13.97
N SER A 554 -0.30 53.83 14.60
CA SER A 554 0.81 54.68 14.15
C SER A 554 2.17 53.99 14.36
N GLY A 555 3.13 54.26 13.47
CA GLY A 555 4.45 53.64 13.47
C GLY A 555 4.58 52.50 12.44
N SER A 556 5.55 51.61 12.64
CA SER A 556 5.83 50.52 11.71
C SER A 556 4.80 49.39 11.83
N ASN A 557 4.12 49.10 10.72
CA ASN A 557 3.18 48.00 10.61
C ASN A 557 3.75 46.97 9.63
N THR A 558 4.04 45.77 10.13
CA THR A 558 4.61 44.69 9.31
C THR A 558 3.52 43.72 8.89
N ASN A 559 3.40 43.47 7.59
CA ASN A 559 2.65 42.34 7.05
C ASN A 559 3.64 41.24 6.67
N THR A 560 3.34 40.00 7.06
CA THR A 560 4.15 38.82 6.70
C THR A 560 3.29 37.82 5.96
N VAL A 561 3.77 37.35 4.82
CA VAL A 561 3.15 36.29 4.03
C VAL A 561 4.02 35.05 4.01
N THR A 562 3.39 33.89 4.04
CA THR A 562 4.01 32.60 3.78
C THR A 562 3.24 31.85 2.71
N ILE A 563 3.93 31.04 1.91
CA ILE A 563 3.33 30.13 0.93
C ILE A 563 3.68 28.68 1.30
N ASN A 564 2.78 27.75 1.01
CA ASN A 564 3.01 26.31 1.10
C ASN A 564 2.19 25.58 0.03
N ALA A 565 2.50 24.32 -0.26
CA ALA A 565 1.75 23.45 -1.17
C ALA A 565 1.66 22.01 -0.64
N ALA A 566 0.97 21.13 -1.38
CA ALA A 566 0.99 19.70 -1.11
C ALA A 566 2.30 19.01 -1.58
N ASN A 567 2.99 19.64 -2.53
CA ASN A 567 4.31 19.22 -3.01
C ASN A 567 5.39 19.49 -1.96
N ASN A 568 6.50 18.74 -2.01
CA ASN A 568 7.67 19.02 -1.19
C ASN A 568 8.45 20.20 -1.78
N ASP A 569 8.82 21.18 -0.94
CA ASP A 569 9.65 22.32 -1.34
C ASP A 569 11.08 22.18 -0.79
N PRO A 570 12.07 21.88 -1.63
CA PRO A 570 13.46 21.73 -1.20
C PRO A 570 14.16 23.06 -0.92
N VAL A 571 13.59 24.21 -1.28
CA VAL A 571 14.21 25.55 -1.20
C VAL A 571 13.40 26.48 -0.30
N SER A 572 13.05 26.04 0.91
CA SER A 572 12.14 26.79 1.80
C SER A 572 12.57 28.22 2.26
N GLY A 573 13.71 28.74 1.79
CA GLY A 573 14.23 30.06 2.16
C GLY A 573 13.52 31.24 1.47
N ASN A 574 12.75 30.99 0.41
CA ASN A 574 11.98 31.97 -0.36
C ASN A 574 10.45 31.87 -0.12
N ASP A 575 10.02 31.01 0.82
CA ASP A 575 8.61 30.78 1.16
C ASP A 575 7.95 31.84 2.03
N SER A 576 8.70 32.88 2.43
CA SER A 576 8.20 33.95 3.29
C SER A 576 8.65 35.33 2.80
N SER A 577 7.75 36.31 2.89
CA SER A 577 8.06 37.71 2.59
C SER A 577 7.42 38.63 3.63
N SER A 578 8.11 39.71 4.00
CA SER A 578 7.60 40.72 4.91
C SER A 578 7.82 42.11 4.35
N VAL A 579 6.81 42.98 4.48
CA VAL A 579 6.91 44.40 4.13
C VAL A 579 6.44 45.26 5.30
N ILE A 580 7.03 46.45 5.41
CA ILE A 580 6.70 47.42 6.46
C ILE A 580 6.05 48.64 5.83
N THR A 581 4.90 49.03 6.36
CA THR A 581 4.24 50.30 6.06
C THR A 581 4.31 51.20 7.28
N THR A 582 4.79 52.43 7.10
CA THR A 582 4.83 53.42 8.20
C THR A 582 3.51 54.20 8.25
N VAL A 583 2.82 54.16 9.38
CA VAL A 583 1.59 54.92 9.56
C VAL A 583 1.90 56.22 10.31
N ASN A 584 1.66 57.35 9.66
CA ASN A 584 1.82 58.67 10.28
C ASN A 584 0.84 58.79 11.46
N ALA A 585 1.35 59.30 12.59
CA ALA A 585 0.48 59.62 13.71
C ALA A 585 -0.59 60.60 13.26
N GLN A 586 -1.82 60.41 13.75
CA GLN A 586 -2.91 61.34 13.50
C GLN A 586 -2.44 62.75 13.89
N THR A 587 -2.17 63.60 12.90
CA THR A 587 -1.96 65.01 13.13
C THR A 587 -3.30 65.52 13.60
N SER A 588 -3.46 65.63 14.93
CA SER A 588 -4.45 66.57 15.42
C SER A 588 -3.98 67.92 14.87
N VAL A 589 -4.62 68.37 13.80
CA VAL A 589 -4.57 69.77 13.41
C VAL A 589 -5.18 70.50 14.59
N ALA A 590 -4.33 70.82 15.57
CA ALA A 590 -4.61 71.81 16.57
C ALA A 590 -4.68 73.13 15.80
N THR A 591 -5.84 73.41 15.23
CA THR A 591 -6.29 74.78 15.07
C THR A 591 -6.03 75.48 16.39
N ALA A 592 -5.11 76.43 16.39
CA ALA A 592 -4.88 77.33 17.51
C ALA A 592 -6.21 78.02 17.84
N GLY A 593 -6.96 77.45 18.78
CA GLY A 593 -8.31 77.84 19.10
C GLY A 593 -8.92 76.93 20.16
N SER A 594 -8.92 77.40 21.41
CA SER A 594 -9.73 76.94 22.55
C SER A 594 -9.30 75.73 23.40
N SER A 595 -8.09 75.72 23.98
CA SER A 595 -7.80 74.88 25.16
C SER A 595 -8.13 75.63 26.47
N GLY A 596 -9.39 75.58 26.89
CA GLY A 596 -9.87 76.19 28.15
C GLY A 596 -9.48 75.37 29.39
N CYS A 597 -9.40 76.01 30.56
CA CYS A 597 -9.24 75.30 31.84
C CYS A 597 -10.56 74.63 32.22
N PHE A 598 -10.71 73.32 31.97
CA PHE A 598 -11.97 72.59 32.16
C PHE A 598 -12.57 72.70 33.57
N ILE A 599 -11.76 72.49 34.62
CA ILE A 599 -12.22 72.56 36.02
C ILE A 599 -12.65 73.98 36.42
N ALA A 600 -11.84 74.98 36.04
CA ALA A 600 -12.14 76.38 36.33
C ALA A 600 -13.38 76.86 35.54
N THR A 601 -13.50 76.47 34.27
CA THR A 601 -14.67 76.76 33.44
C THR A 601 -15.93 76.08 33.99
N ALA A 602 -15.82 74.82 34.46
CA ALA A 602 -16.93 74.11 35.09
C ALA A 602 -17.37 74.76 36.41
N ALA A 603 -16.45 75.32 37.20
CA ALA A 603 -16.77 75.98 38.46
C ALA A 603 -17.31 77.41 38.27
N TYR A 604 -16.76 78.19 37.33
CA TYR A 604 -17.10 79.60 37.13
C TYR A 604 -18.14 79.83 36.03
N GLY A 605 -18.41 78.83 35.17
CA GLY A 605 -19.49 78.83 34.20
C GLY A 605 -19.08 79.32 32.81
N SER A 606 -18.04 80.15 32.69
CA SER A 606 -17.55 80.66 31.41
C SER A 606 -16.02 80.58 31.32
N PRO A 607 -15.43 80.24 30.15
CA PRO A 607 -14.00 80.36 29.91
C PRO A 607 -13.48 81.81 29.90
N MET A 608 -14.41 82.77 29.83
CA MET A 608 -14.16 84.22 29.78
C MET A 608 -14.33 84.91 31.12
N GLU A 609 -14.70 84.16 32.17
CA GLU A 609 -14.72 84.72 33.51
C GLU A 609 -13.31 85.15 33.90
N ASP A 610 -13.17 86.31 34.55
CA ASP A 610 -11.88 86.91 34.86
C ASP A 610 -10.97 85.92 35.60
N GLU A 611 -11.50 85.19 36.57
CA GLU A 611 -10.80 84.13 37.31
C GLU A 611 -10.20 83.05 36.41
N VAL A 612 -10.92 82.65 35.36
CA VAL A 612 -10.48 81.60 34.43
C VAL A 612 -9.41 82.13 33.48
N ARG A 613 -9.50 83.40 33.07
CA ARG A 613 -8.51 84.08 32.23
C ARG A 613 -7.16 84.20 32.93
N TYR A 614 -7.13 84.57 34.20
CA TYR A 614 -5.89 84.63 34.98
C TYR A 614 -5.22 83.26 35.15
N LEU A 615 -5.99 82.20 35.40
CA LEU A 615 -5.44 80.84 35.50
C LEU A 615 -4.91 80.32 34.16
N ARG A 616 -5.59 80.62 33.05
CA ARG A 616 -5.12 80.29 31.69
C ARG A 616 -3.82 81.02 31.36
N ALA A 617 -3.76 82.30 31.67
CA ALA A 617 -2.55 83.10 31.45
C ALA A 617 -1.38 82.61 32.32
N PHE A 618 -1.63 82.22 33.56
CA PHE A 618 -0.60 81.63 34.41
C PHE A 618 -0.07 80.29 33.85
N ARG A 619 -0.96 79.44 33.35
CA ARG A 619 -0.57 78.20 32.65
C ARG A 619 0.34 78.49 31.46
N ASP A 620 -0.06 79.43 30.61
CA ASP A 620 0.66 79.71 29.36
C ASP A 620 2.00 80.40 29.61
N GLN A 621 2.03 81.38 30.53
CA GLN A 621 3.23 82.18 30.77
C GLN A 621 4.26 81.51 31.68
N TYR A 622 3.83 80.59 32.56
CA TYR A 622 4.69 80.02 33.60
C TYR A 622 4.74 78.49 33.57
N LEU A 623 3.59 77.80 33.50
CA LEU A 623 3.59 76.33 33.57
C LEU A 623 4.12 75.69 32.28
N LEU A 624 3.71 76.16 31.10
CA LEU A 624 4.13 75.53 29.84
C LEU A 624 5.60 75.81 29.48
N LYS A 625 6.25 76.78 30.13
CA LYS A 625 7.64 77.15 29.84
C LYS A 625 8.67 76.19 30.42
N ASN A 626 8.32 75.36 31.41
CA ASN A 626 9.21 74.37 31.98
C ASN A 626 8.66 72.95 31.90
N SER A 627 9.54 71.96 31.95
CA SER A 627 9.22 70.54 31.72
C SER A 627 8.25 69.98 32.74
N ALA A 628 8.42 70.32 34.02
CA ALA A 628 7.53 69.89 35.10
C ALA A 628 6.12 70.46 34.93
N GLY A 629 5.99 71.72 34.52
CA GLY A 629 4.70 72.34 34.26
C GLY A 629 4.02 71.82 33.00
N ARG A 630 4.76 71.46 31.93
CA ARG A 630 4.18 70.76 30.77
C ARG A 630 3.62 69.39 31.13
N TRP A 631 4.35 68.62 31.94
CA TRP A 631 3.87 67.33 32.47
C TRP A 631 2.60 67.50 33.33
N PHE A 632 2.59 68.48 34.23
CA PHE A 632 1.41 68.80 35.06
C PHE A 632 0.20 69.18 34.20
N VAL A 633 0.40 70.01 33.17
CA VAL A 633 -0.67 70.41 32.25
C VAL A 633 -1.16 69.21 31.43
N GLN A 634 -0.28 68.33 30.95
CA GLN A 634 -0.70 67.12 30.24
C GLN A 634 -1.54 66.20 31.13
N MET A 635 -1.14 65.98 32.39
CA MET A 635 -1.93 65.20 33.35
C MET A 635 -3.28 65.88 33.65
N TYR A 636 -3.28 67.20 33.79
CA TYR A 636 -4.52 67.97 33.92
C TYR A 636 -5.46 67.72 32.74
N TYR A 637 -5.00 67.85 31.50
CA TYR A 637 -5.84 67.64 30.31
C TYR A 637 -6.29 66.17 30.15
N ARG A 638 -5.50 65.20 30.62
CA ARG A 638 -5.85 63.78 30.58
C ARG A 638 -7.00 63.41 31.53
N TYR A 639 -7.05 63.97 32.74
CA TYR A 639 -7.99 63.55 33.77
C TYR A 639 -9.11 64.56 34.08
N SER A 640 -8.89 65.85 33.80
CA SER A 640 -9.86 66.90 34.15
C SER A 640 -11.18 66.90 33.38
N PRO A 641 -11.30 66.44 32.11
CA PRO A 641 -12.58 66.49 31.40
C PRO A 641 -13.70 65.71 32.10
N ALA A 642 -13.40 64.49 32.58
CA ALA A 642 -14.38 63.66 33.28
C ALA A 642 -14.80 64.22 34.64
N LEU A 643 -13.89 64.93 35.33
CA LEU A 643 -14.17 65.61 36.60
C LEU A 643 -14.95 66.91 36.38
N ALA A 644 -14.64 67.67 35.33
CA ALA A 644 -15.31 68.92 34.99
C ALA A 644 -16.81 68.72 34.71
N THR A 645 -17.20 67.62 34.06
CA THR A 645 -18.62 67.29 33.81
C THR A 645 -19.39 67.07 35.12
N ARG A 646 -18.76 66.47 36.15
CA ARG A 646 -19.40 66.27 37.46
C ARG A 646 -19.54 67.56 38.24
N ILE A 647 -18.55 68.45 38.14
CA ILE A 647 -18.56 69.77 38.81
C ILE A 647 -19.59 70.69 38.16
N LYS A 648 -19.67 70.73 36.83
CA LYS A 648 -20.56 71.64 36.09
C LYS A 648 -22.03 71.50 36.51
N ASN A 649 -22.45 70.27 36.85
CA ASN A 649 -23.85 69.90 37.13
C ASN A 649 -24.20 69.87 38.64
N ASN A 650 -23.33 70.36 39.54
CA ASN A 650 -23.57 70.31 40.98
C ASN A 650 -23.11 71.62 41.67
N ASP A 651 -24.07 72.42 42.14
CA ASP A 651 -23.81 73.75 42.71
C ASP A 651 -22.93 73.74 43.98
N ASN A 652 -23.06 72.69 44.80
CA ASN A 652 -22.23 72.54 46.01
C ASN A 652 -20.76 72.27 45.63
N LEU A 653 -20.53 71.39 44.65
CA LEU A 653 -19.18 71.11 44.14
C LEU A 653 -18.56 72.33 43.45
N ARG A 654 -19.35 73.11 42.71
CA ARG A 654 -18.88 74.37 42.12
C ARG A 654 -18.40 75.34 43.19
N SER A 655 -19.15 75.49 44.27
CA SER A 655 -18.80 76.39 45.38
C SER A 655 -17.52 75.94 46.09
N MET A 656 -17.38 74.63 46.36
CA MET A 656 -16.15 74.05 46.92
C MET A 656 -14.93 74.28 46.03
N VAL A 657 -15.07 74.03 44.72
CA VAL A 657 -13.97 74.21 43.76
C VAL A 657 -13.57 75.68 43.61
N ARG A 658 -14.53 76.62 43.65
CA ARG A 658 -14.23 78.07 43.70
C ARG A 658 -13.42 78.42 44.95
N GLY A 659 -13.76 77.83 46.10
CA GLY A 659 -13.00 77.99 47.34
C GLY A 659 -11.57 77.50 47.22
N LEU A 660 -11.36 76.31 46.66
CA LEU A 660 -10.03 75.71 46.46
C LEU A 660 -9.18 76.46 45.44
N LEU A 661 -9.78 77.03 44.39
CA LEU A 661 -9.06 77.77 43.35
C LEU A 661 -8.73 79.21 43.77
N SER A 662 -9.43 79.78 44.75
CA SER A 662 -9.28 81.18 45.17
C SER A 662 -7.83 81.60 45.51
N PRO A 663 -7.02 80.82 46.27
CA PRO A 663 -5.63 81.18 46.56
C PRO A 663 -4.77 81.23 45.29
N PHE A 664 -4.96 80.28 44.37
CA PHE A 664 -4.23 80.21 43.11
C PHE A 664 -4.62 81.34 42.15
N ILE A 665 -5.90 81.71 42.14
CA ILE A 665 -6.40 82.86 41.38
C ILE A 665 -5.76 84.14 41.92
N LYS A 666 -5.74 84.36 43.23
CA LYS A 666 -5.09 85.54 43.84
C LYS A 666 -3.61 85.62 43.50
N MET A 667 -2.89 84.50 43.58
CA MET A 667 -1.48 84.40 43.16
C MET A 667 -1.31 84.72 41.67
N SER A 668 -2.17 84.16 40.79
CA SER A 668 -2.11 84.42 39.35
C SER A 668 -2.40 85.88 38.99
N ARG A 669 -3.28 86.56 39.73
CA ARG A 669 -3.56 88.00 39.56
C ARG A 669 -2.36 88.89 39.88
N GLN A 670 -1.51 88.48 40.81
CA GLN A 670 -0.31 89.23 41.19
C GLN A 670 0.90 88.95 40.29
N THR A 671 0.91 87.83 39.57
CA THR A 671 2.08 87.36 38.80
C THR A 671 1.94 87.50 37.30
N VAL A 672 0.73 87.39 36.74
CA VAL A 672 0.50 87.48 35.29
C VAL A 672 0.60 88.92 34.78
N SER A 673 1.26 89.11 33.63
CA SER A 673 1.39 90.43 32.98
C SER A 673 0.04 90.94 32.45
N LYS A 674 -0.31 92.20 32.78
CA LYS A 674 -1.54 92.88 32.29
C LYS A 674 -1.65 92.88 30.76
N ASN A 675 -0.54 93.09 30.05
CA ASN A 675 -0.51 93.15 28.58
C ASN A 675 -0.95 91.83 27.91
N TYR A 676 -0.74 90.69 28.57
CA TYR A 676 -1.14 89.38 28.03
C TYR A 676 -2.62 89.06 28.26
N LEU A 677 -3.23 89.63 29.30
CA LEU A 677 -4.66 89.44 29.56
C LEU A 677 -5.52 90.23 28.57
N ASP A 678 -5.07 91.40 28.13
CA ASP A 678 -5.75 92.20 27.11
C ASP A 678 -5.71 91.53 25.72
N MET A 679 -4.74 90.64 25.46
CA MET A 679 -4.71 89.76 24.27
C MET A 679 -5.69 88.57 24.36
N GLN A 680 -6.29 88.31 25.53
CA GLN A 680 -7.27 87.23 25.76
C GLN A 680 -8.71 87.73 25.97
N LYS A 681 -8.97 89.04 25.79
CA LYS A 681 -10.34 89.57 25.60
C LYS A 681 -10.76 89.33 24.16
#